data_AF-A0A346XRA8-F1
#
_entry.id   AF-A0A346XRA8-F1
#
_cell.length_a   1.000
_cell.length_b   1.000
_cell.length_c   1.000
_cell.angle_alpha   90.00
_cell.angle_beta   90.00
_cell.angle_gamma   90.00
#
_symmetry.space_group_name_H-M   'P 1'
#
loop_
_entity.id
_entity.type
_entity.pdbx_description
1 polymer ?
#
loop_
_entity_poly.entity_id
_entity_poly.type
_entity_poly.pdbx_seq_one_letter_code
_entity_poly.pdbx_strand_id
1 'polypeptide(L)'
;MARTSVSRVLVLAVVLLVGLQPGLAVAAEGSQYQPVVRGHGGVVATESFAAGQVGRDVLDAGGTAVDAAIATVFALNVARPQSCGIGGGGFAVVHQIDGEVAALDFRETAPAAVTPDTFGGLGLYQAFTGHTTVGVPGTVAGLWALHQRFGTVDWADLVAPAEGLARDGVEVPQSLSEAMAVAAPRLRLFPAAAEQFLVGGLTPYPPGATLVQPDLADTLALTAEDGPPAFYTGPIAERIVADMADNAGAYPGDDGLMTAEDLAGYEAKFREPLVADYRGNTVLAMPPPTSGGIAVVEMLNILENFDLTAAGQSSADHLHLVAEAQKIAWADRGAYVADSDFVDVPVDLLTSQAYADQRAAEIDLDSAGSYEPADLEGDPPADGVDNNPMGNTTHLSVIDAAGNVIALTCTIEQAFGSAVVAPGTGFLLNNELTDFSGAGTANEPGPGKRPRSSISPTIVLRDGRPVMAVGAAGGATIIMGSHQAVVNVLDFGLDIAQAIDAERLDASTADMQLENVRVPFDVQAELIGRGHQIVPNGEYGALPRVQAIGVDATTREHLGTSDSRTDQATYAQESVVLRAAGPDRVATAVAISQQTFGRAGTVVLAAGLIDALAGGPLAFAEGAPLLLTGPDALDDRVLAEFERLDAERVMVLGGEAAVSRAVTDALDAAGLSVDRVAGPDRFATAAAIAERLGGDEAFVASGRAPADALSVGPLAAITGQPILLVERDSVPAVTAAALEGRSATTVVGGTAVVDEGVERALPNPTRLAGVDRFATNDAVLAASVDAGLRTVRRWIAAGGATADALAAGPAVAADGATLLLLDPTDPLRGLEDTQRVTLLGGSAAIPDALEETIRAALRDAGEE
;
A
#
# COMPACT_ATOMS: atom_id res chain seq x y z
N MET A 1 22.41 -21.99 -85.41
CA MET A 1 23.75 -21.38 -85.21
C MET A 1 23.58 -19.95 -84.73
N ALA A 2 24.20 -19.65 -83.58
CA ALA A 2 24.74 -18.37 -83.11
C ALA A 2 23.88 -17.08 -83.08
N ARG A 3 23.65 -16.61 -81.82
CA ARG A 3 23.81 -15.26 -81.22
C ARG A 3 23.22 -14.06 -81.99
N THR A 4 22.35 -13.22 -81.42
CA THR A 4 22.50 -12.28 -80.26
C THR A 4 21.11 -11.74 -79.87
N SER A 5 20.74 -11.49 -78.61
CA SER A 5 20.90 -10.18 -77.94
C SER A 5 20.34 -10.22 -76.51
N VAL A 6 21.17 -9.69 -75.60
CA VAL A 6 20.97 -9.13 -74.25
C VAL A 6 19.54 -9.04 -73.69
N SER A 7 19.33 -9.60 -72.49
CA SER A 7 18.46 -9.00 -71.47
C SER A 7 19.08 -9.14 -70.08
N ARG A 8 18.94 -8.06 -69.31
CA ARG A 8 19.47 -7.81 -67.97
C ARG A 8 18.76 -8.70 -66.94
N VAL A 9 19.50 -9.31 -66.01
CA VAL A 9 18.96 -9.71 -64.71
C VAL A 9 19.87 -9.13 -63.64
N LEU A 10 19.29 -8.20 -62.87
CA LEU A 10 19.84 -7.58 -61.68
C LEU A 10 19.78 -8.63 -60.56
N VAL A 11 20.92 -9.04 -60.01
CA VAL A 11 20.96 -9.84 -58.78
C VAL A 11 20.87 -8.87 -57.60
N LEU A 12 19.68 -8.76 -57.02
CA LEU A 12 19.46 -8.07 -55.75
C LEU A 12 19.78 -9.05 -54.62
N ALA A 13 20.97 -8.92 -54.03
CA ALA A 13 21.31 -9.59 -52.78
C ALA A 13 20.60 -8.84 -51.65
N VAL A 14 19.43 -9.32 -51.25
CA VAL A 14 18.80 -8.94 -49.97
C VAL A 14 19.55 -9.68 -48.88
N VAL A 15 20.47 -8.98 -48.22
CA VAL A 15 20.99 -9.40 -46.91
C VAL A 15 19.83 -9.20 -45.93
N LEU A 16 19.13 -10.30 -45.58
CA LEU A 16 18.28 -10.34 -44.40
C LEU A 16 19.19 -10.25 -43.17
N LEU A 17 19.44 -9.03 -42.71
CA LEU A 17 19.76 -8.77 -41.32
C LEU A 17 18.45 -8.97 -40.53
N VAL A 18 18.13 -10.22 -40.22
CA VAL A 18 17.29 -10.51 -39.05
C VAL A 18 18.16 -10.16 -37.87
N GLY A 19 17.99 -8.94 -37.35
CA GLY A 19 18.41 -8.66 -35.99
C GLY A 19 17.62 -9.60 -35.09
N LEU A 20 18.25 -10.67 -34.61
CA LEU A 20 17.88 -11.24 -33.32
C LEU A 20 18.17 -10.14 -32.30
N GLN A 21 17.20 -9.25 -32.08
CA GLN A 21 17.07 -8.68 -30.75
C GLN A 21 16.57 -9.85 -29.89
N PRO A 22 17.24 -10.19 -28.76
CA PRO A 22 16.58 -11.04 -27.78
C PRO A 22 15.27 -10.30 -27.45
N GLY A 23 14.14 -10.89 -27.85
CA GLY A 23 12.86 -10.42 -27.35
C GLY A 23 12.96 -10.59 -25.85
N LEU A 24 12.89 -9.49 -25.11
CA LEU A 24 12.67 -9.55 -23.67
C LEU A 24 11.44 -10.45 -23.50
N ALA A 25 11.63 -11.62 -22.90
CA ALA A 25 10.53 -12.49 -22.53
C ALA A 25 9.75 -11.71 -21.46
N VAL A 26 8.60 -11.17 -21.87
CA VAL A 26 7.61 -10.54 -21.00
C VAL A 26 6.50 -11.56 -20.86
N ALA A 27 5.95 -11.70 -19.65
CA ALA A 27 4.80 -12.55 -19.38
C ALA A 27 3.73 -12.30 -20.45
N ALA A 28 3.32 -13.35 -21.15
CA ALA A 28 2.20 -13.20 -22.06
C ALA A 28 0.93 -12.95 -21.23
N GLU A 29 0.21 -11.87 -21.51
CA GLU A 29 -1.13 -11.65 -20.93
C GLU A 29 -2.01 -12.88 -21.19
N GLY A 30 -2.70 -13.36 -20.17
CA GLY A 30 -3.53 -14.55 -20.28
C GLY A 30 -4.96 -14.25 -20.71
N SER A 31 -5.76 -15.31 -20.85
CA SER A 31 -7.13 -15.17 -21.35
C SER A 31 -8.08 -14.37 -20.45
N GLN A 32 -7.71 -14.11 -19.20
CA GLN A 32 -8.50 -13.37 -18.21
C GLN A 32 -7.84 -12.06 -17.78
N TYR A 33 -6.76 -11.63 -18.44
CA TYR A 33 -6.06 -10.38 -18.12
C TYR A 33 -7.02 -9.18 -18.15
N GLN A 34 -6.88 -8.31 -17.15
CA GLN A 34 -7.55 -7.01 -17.09
C GLN A 34 -6.53 -5.94 -16.69
N PRO A 35 -6.63 -4.73 -17.27
CA PRO A 35 -5.78 -3.63 -16.86
C PRO A 35 -6.10 -3.17 -15.43
N VAL A 36 -5.13 -2.50 -14.80
CA VAL A 36 -5.30 -1.87 -13.49
C VAL A 36 -6.45 -0.85 -13.47
N VAL A 37 -7.14 -0.78 -12.33
CA VAL A 37 -7.96 0.39 -11.97
C VAL A 37 -7.02 1.52 -11.54
N ARG A 38 -7.31 2.74 -11.98
CA ARG A 38 -6.49 3.93 -11.74
C ARG A 38 -7.30 5.00 -11.01
N GLY A 39 -6.67 5.68 -10.06
CA GLY A 39 -7.26 6.81 -9.35
C GLY A 39 -6.22 7.84 -8.92
N HIS A 40 -6.64 9.10 -8.78
CA HIS A 40 -5.82 10.14 -8.16
C HIS A 40 -6.06 10.27 -6.63
N GLY A 41 -7.14 9.69 -6.13
CA GLY A 41 -7.45 9.53 -4.70
C GLY A 41 -7.07 8.14 -4.18
N GLY A 42 -7.80 7.63 -3.19
CA GLY A 42 -7.57 6.28 -2.66
C GLY A 42 -8.03 5.15 -3.60
N VAL A 43 -7.56 3.94 -3.33
CA VAL A 43 -7.92 2.71 -4.06
C VAL A 43 -8.09 1.57 -3.06
N VAL A 44 -9.14 0.76 -3.26
CA VAL A 44 -9.43 -0.47 -2.51
C VAL A 44 -9.39 -1.64 -3.48
N ALA A 45 -8.55 -2.64 -3.21
CA ALA A 45 -8.51 -3.91 -3.93
C ALA A 45 -8.94 -5.05 -3.01
N THR A 46 -9.99 -5.80 -3.36
CA THR A 46 -10.51 -6.93 -2.58
C THR A 46 -11.26 -7.93 -3.49
N GLU A 47 -11.82 -9.00 -2.93
CA GLU A 47 -12.49 -10.09 -3.67
C GLU A 47 -14.02 -10.00 -3.66
N SER A 48 -14.60 -8.90 -3.16
CA SER A 48 -16.05 -8.71 -3.05
C SER A 48 -16.49 -7.35 -3.57
N PHE A 49 -17.37 -7.34 -4.56
CA PHE A 49 -17.93 -6.09 -5.12
C PHE A 49 -18.57 -5.22 -4.04
N ALA A 50 -19.46 -5.81 -3.23
CA ALA A 50 -20.14 -5.07 -2.16
C ALA A 50 -19.17 -4.54 -1.10
N ALA A 51 -18.17 -5.33 -0.68
CA ALA A 51 -17.24 -4.88 0.35
C ALA A 51 -16.22 -3.85 -0.17
N GLY A 52 -15.77 -4.00 -1.42
CA GLY A 52 -14.91 -3.02 -2.09
C GLY A 52 -15.62 -1.68 -2.28
N GLN A 53 -16.92 -1.71 -2.62
CA GLN A 53 -17.75 -0.52 -2.68
C GLN A 53 -17.84 0.16 -1.31
N VAL A 54 -18.11 -0.57 -0.22
CA VAL A 54 -18.12 0.02 1.14
C VAL A 54 -16.78 0.69 1.47
N GLY A 55 -15.65 0.06 1.13
CA GLY A 55 -14.33 0.66 1.34
C GLY A 55 -14.14 1.95 0.55
N ARG A 56 -14.53 1.97 -0.73
CA ARG A 56 -14.49 3.18 -1.55
C ARG A 56 -15.39 4.28 -0.98
N ASP A 57 -16.61 3.95 -0.58
CA ASP A 57 -17.58 4.92 -0.07
C ASP A 57 -17.06 5.58 1.25
N VAL A 58 -16.30 4.84 2.07
CA VAL A 58 -15.58 5.40 3.24
C VAL A 58 -14.45 6.36 2.82
N LEU A 59 -13.67 6.03 1.78
CA LEU A 59 -12.66 6.93 1.24
C LEU A 59 -13.31 8.21 0.65
N ASP A 60 -14.40 8.08 -0.09
CA ASP A 60 -15.18 9.20 -0.65
C ASP A 60 -15.72 10.12 0.46
N ALA A 61 -16.09 9.55 1.61
CA ALA A 61 -16.49 10.28 2.80
C ALA A 61 -15.32 10.93 3.57
N GLY A 62 -14.07 10.72 3.15
CA GLY A 62 -12.87 11.31 3.75
C GLY A 62 -12.17 10.45 4.79
N GLY A 63 -12.54 9.17 4.93
CA GLY A 63 -11.83 8.21 5.78
C GLY A 63 -10.44 7.86 5.26
N THR A 64 -9.59 7.34 6.15
CA THR A 64 -8.23 6.88 5.82
C THR A 64 -8.23 5.47 5.23
N ALA A 65 -7.05 5.00 4.79
CA ALA A 65 -6.87 3.63 4.33
C ALA A 65 -7.27 2.60 5.42
N VAL A 66 -6.99 2.91 6.69
CA VAL A 66 -7.32 2.03 7.82
C VAL A 66 -8.83 2.02 8.09
N ASP A 67 -9.48 3.19 8.06
CA ASP A 67 -10.94 3.30 8.20
C ASP A 67 -11.66 2.48 7.12
N ALA A 68 -11.26 2.66 5.85
CA ALA A 68 -11.80 1.93 4.72
C ALA A 68 -11.58 0.41 4.85
N ALA A 69 -10.39 -0.02 5.29
CA ALA A 69 -10.12 -1.44 5.50
C ALA A 69 -10.99 -2.05 6.61
N ILE A 70 -11.21 -1.34 7.73
CA ILE A 70 -12.09 -1.80 8.81
C ILE A 70 -13.51 -2.02 8.30
N ALA A 71 -14.08 -1.02 7.62
CA ALA A 71 -15.44 -1.12 7.06
C ALA A 71 -15.55 -2.24 6.01
N THR A 72 -14.54 -2.39 5.15
CA THR A 72 -14.49 -3.47 4.16
C THR A 72 -14.45 -4.85 4.83
N VAL A 73 -13.71 -5.05 5.93
CA VAL A 73 -13.69 -6.36 6.63
C VAL A 73 -15.06 -6.69 7.22
N PHE A 74 -15.77 -5.73 7.81
CA PHE A 74 -17.15 -5.97 8.26
C PHE A 74 -18.08 -6.30 7.09
N ALA A 75 -17.96 -5.60 5.96
CA ALA A 75 -18.75 -5.90 4.78
C ALA A 75 -18.40 -7.28 4.15
N LEU A 76 -17.12 -7.70 4.22
CA LEU A 76 -16.68 -9.03 3.79
C LEU A 76 -17.32 -10.14 4.62
N ASN A 77 -17.58 -9.93 5.92
CA ASN A 77 -18.35 -10.88 6.73
C ASN A 77 -19.71 -11.20 6.11
N VAL A 78 -20.36 -10.19 5.51
CA VAL A 78 -21.69 -10.33 4.92
C VAL A 78 -21.61 -10.89 3.51
N ALA A 79 -20.73 -10.32 2.68
CA ALA A 79 -20.67 -10.56 1.24
C ALA A 79 -19.78 -11.74 0.83
N ARG A 80 -18.84 -12.15 1.69
CA ARG A 80 -17.97 -13.33 1.52
C ARG A 80 -17.86 -14.15 2.83
N PRO A 81 -19.01 -14.60 3.39
CA PRO A 81 -19.05 -15.28 4.68
C PRO A 81 -18.25 -16.59 4.69
N GLN A 82 -17.99 -17.17 3.52
CA GLN A 82 -17.21 -18.39 3.38
C GLN A 82 -15.70 -18.20 3.61
N SER A 83 -15.18 -16.97 3.74
CA SER A 83 -13.72 -16.72 3.75
C SER A 83 -13.24 -15.90 4.94
N CYS A 84 -13.98 -14.86 5.34
CA CYS A 84 -13.57 -13.96 6.44
C CYS A 84 -14.79 -13.42 7.18
N GLY A 85 -14.65 -13.19 8.49
CA GLY A 85 -15.67 -12.56 9.32
C GLY A 85 -15.24 -12.37 10.77
N ILE A 86 -16.16 -11.84 11.59
CA ILE A 86 -15.95 -11.54 13.01
C ILE A 86 -15.72 -12.78 13.88
N GLY A 87 -16.08 -13.98 13.38
CA GLY A 87 -15.79 -15.26 14.01
C GLY A 87 -14.41 -15.85 13.68
N GLY A 88 -13.54 -15.10 13.00
CA GLY A 88 -12.17 -15.51 12.68
C GLY A 88 -11.10 -14.55 13.17
N GLY A 89 -10.02 -14.43 12.41
CA GLY A 89 -8.84 -13.63 12.73
C GLY A 89 -8.00 -13.29 11.50
N GLY A 90 -6.77 -12.84 11.72
CA GLY A 90 -5.90 -12.40 10.63
C GLY A 90 -4.75 -11.50 11.04
N PHE A 91 -4.21 -10.80 10.04
CA PHE A 91 -3.02 -9.95 10.18
C PHE A 91 -3.12 -8.69 9.32
N ALA A 92 -2.53 -7.59 9.79
CA ALA A 92 -2.43 -6.35 9.04
C ALA A 92 -1.01 -5.77 9.12
N VAL A 93 -0.50 -5.27 7.99
CA VAL A 93 0.68 -4.40 7.95
C VAL A 93 0.20 -3.02 7.48
N VAL A 94 0.58 -1.98 8.23
CA VAL A 94 0.18 -0.60 8.01
C VAL A 94 1.44 0.25 7.81
N HIS A 95 1.40 1.15 6.84
CA HIS A 95 2.38 2.21 6.62
C HIS A 95 1.65 3.54 6.54
N GLN A 96 1.93 4.45 7.47
CA GLN A 96 1.44 5.83 7.44
C GLN A 96 2.41 6.73 6.67
N ILE A 97 1.90 7.80 6.10
CA ILE A 97 2.68 8.75 5.32
C ILE A 97 3.73 9.51 6.14
N ASP A 98 3.56 9.56 7.46
CA ASP A 98 4.54 10.08 8.42
C ASP A 98 5.62 9.05 8.79
N GLY A 99 5.68 7.92 8.09
CA GLY A 99 6.69 6.89 8.28
C GLY A 99 6.38 5.91 9.42
N GLU A 100 5.28 6.06 10.15
CA GLU A 100 4.88 5.05 11.14
C GLU A 100 4.54 3.72 10.44
N VAL A 101 5.19 2.64 10.88
CA VAL A 101 4.89 1.28 10.45
C VAL A 101 4.34 0.49 11.63
N ALA A 102 3.31 -0.31 11.38
CA ALA A 102 2.76 -1.22 12.38
C ALA A 102 2.39 -2.57 11.77
N ALA A 103 2.61 -3.63 12.54
CA ALA A 103 2.12 -4.97 12.24
C ALA A 103 1.15 -5.39 13.34
N LEU A 104 -0.08 -5.76 12.99
CA LEU A 104 -1.10 -6.20 13.93
C LEU A 104 -1.41 -7.68 13.73
N ASP A 105 -1.25 -8.44 14.81
CA ASP A 105 -1.67 -9.82 14.96
C ASP A 105 -3.01 -9.88 15.68
N PHE A 106 -4.06 -10.26 14.95
CA PHE A 106 -5.37 -10.57 15.50
C PHE A 106 -5.75 -12.03 15.16
N ARG A 107 -4.75 -12.90 15.15
CA ARG A 107 -4.90 -14.35 15.01
C ARG A 107 -5.59 -14.93 16.24
N GLU A 108 -6.35 -15.98 16.01
CA GLU A 108 -7.07 -16.72 17.03
C GLU A 108 -6.11 -17.41 18.01
N THR A 109 -6.51 -17.48 19.28
CA THR A 109 -5.78 -18.23 20.31
C THR A 109 -6.52 -19.51 20.66
N ALA A 110 -5.80 -20.57 20.96
CA ALA A 110 -6.39 -21.81 21.44
C ALA A 110 -7.01 -21.63 22.84
N PRO A 111 -8.22 -22.15 23.10
CA PRO A 111 -8.79 -22.21 24.45
C PRO A 111 -7.85 -22.83 25.48
N ALA A 112 -8.00 -22.47 26.75
CA ALA A 112 -7.16 -22.98 27.85
C ALA A 112 -7.22 -24.51 28.03
N ALA A 113 -8.29 -25.15 27.53
CA ALA A 113 -8.45 -26.60 27.56
C ALA A 113 -7.68 -27.35 26.47
N VAL A 114 -7.10 -26.65 25.49
CA VAL A 114 -6.33 -27.28 24.40
C VAL A 114 -4.99 -27.81 24.92
N THR A 115 -4.66 -29.03 24.50
CA THR A 115 -3.44 -29.76 24.84
C THR A 115 -2.80 -30.30 23.56
N PRO A 116 -1.52 -30.69 23.58
CA PRO A 116 -0.88 -31.27 22.39
C PRO A 116 -1.60 -32.50 21.80
N ASP A 117 -2.36 -33.24 22.62
CA ASP A 117 -3.10 -34.44 22.20
C ASP A 117 -4.54 -34.16 21.71
N THR A 118 -5.05 -32.92 21.84
CA THR A 118 -6.45 -32.56 21.55
C THR A 118 -6.90 -32.97 20.15
N PHE A 119 -5.97 -32.97 19.19
CA PHE A 119 -6.25 -33.20 17.77
C PHE A 119 -5.80 -34.58 17.25
N GLY A 120 -5.34 -35.47 18.13
CA GLY A 120 -4.87 -36.82 17.75
C GLY A 120 -5.97 -37.85 17.44
N GLY A 121 -7.26 -37.47 17.53
CA GLY A 121 -8.42 -38.37 17.45
C GLY A 121 -9.09 -38.51 16.08
N LEU A 122 -10.04 -39.46 15.97
CA LEU A 122 -10.99 -39.55 14.84
C LEU A 122 -12.21 -38.68 15.13
N GLY A 123 -12.93 -38.22 14.11
CA GLY A 123 -14.18 -37.47 14.31
C GLY A 123 -14.35 -36.28 13.36
N LEU A 124 -15.18 -35.31 13.74
CA LEU A 124 -15.37 -34.09 12.95
C LEU A 124 -14.09 -33.27 12.79
N TYR A 125 -13.16 -33.38 13.74
CA TYR A 125 -11.83 -32.79 13.61
C TYR A 125 -11.10 -33.21 12.33
N GLN A 126 -11.15 -34.49 11.93
CA GLN A 126 -10.53 -34.96 10.68
C GLN A 126 -11.20 -34.41 9.42
N ALA A 127 -12.43 -33.90 9.57
CA ALA A 127 -13.16 -33.19 8.55
C ALA A 127 -13.07 -31.66 8.74
N PHE A 128 -12.17 -31.17 9.59
CA PHE A 128 -11.95 -29.74 9.85
C PHE A 128 -13.24 -29.01 10.25
N THR A 129 -14.12 -29.69 11.01
CA THR A 129 -15.50 -29.24 11.28
C THR A 129 -15.80 -29.31 12.78
N GLY A 130 -16.68 -28.45 13.26
CA GLY A 130 -17.21 -28.49 14.63
C GLY A 130 -16.51 -27.54 15.61
N HIS A 131 -17.03 -27.50 16.84
CA HIS A 131 -16.66 -26.59 17.91
C HIS A 131 -15.23 -26.80 18.41
N THR A 132 -14.71 -28.03 18.42
CA THR A 132 -13.31 -28.31 18.85
C THR A 132 -12.26 -27.61 17.98
N THR A 133 -12.56 -27.33 16.71
CA THR A 133 -11.59 -26.70 15.82
C THR A 133 -11.53 -25.18 15.99
N VAL A 134 -12.46 -24.60 16.76
CA VAL A 134 -12.64 -23.15 16.87
C VAL A 134 -11.61 -22.54 17.81
N GLY A 135 -10.82 -21.61 17.30
CA GLY A 135 -9.99 -20.71 18.10
C GLY A 135 -10.78 -19.48 18.54
N VAL A 136 -10.32 -18.81 19.59
CA VAL A 136 -10.96 -17.59 20.10
C VAL A 136 -10.90 -16.49 19.03
N PRO A 137 -12.04 -15.99 18.51
CA PRO A 137 -12.05 -15.05 17.39
C PRO A 137 -11.37 -13.72 17.70
N GLY A 138 -10.51 -13.27 16.79
CA GLY A 138 -9.69 -12.07 16.95
C GLY A 138 -10.12 -10.85 16.15
N THR A 139 -10.93 -11.02 15.09
CA THR A 139 -11.26 -9.95 14.15
C THR A 139 -11.80 -8.68 14.83
N VAL A 140 -12.76 -8.78 15.75
CA VAL A 140 -13.35 -7.58 16.39
C VAL A 140 -12.32 -6.81 17.21
N ALA A 141 -11.53 -7.51 18.06
CA ALA A 141 -10.46 -6.88 18.83
C ALA A 141 -9.36 -6.29 17.92
N GLY A 142 -9.04 -6.96 16.81
CA GLY A 142 -8.06 -6.49 15.84
C GLY A 142 -8.49 -5.20 15.15
N LEU A 143 -9.70 -5.18 14.58
CA LEU A 143 -10.25 -3.99 13.92
C LEU A 143 -10.41 -2.82 14.90
N TRP A 144 -10.81 -3.11 16.13
CA TRP A 144 -10.86 -2.10 17.19
C TRP A 144 -9.47 -1.55 17.54
N ALA A 145 -8.44 -2.40 17.63
CA ALA A 145 -7.07 -1.95 17.90
C ALA A 145 -6.53 -1.06 16.76
N LEU A 146 -6.85 -1.38 15.50
CA LEU A 146 -6.54 -0.50 14.35
C LEU A 146 -7.27 0.83 14.46
N HIS A 147 -8.58 0.80 14.75
CA HIS A 147 -9.39 2.00 14.91
C HIS A 147 -8.85 2.92 16.00
N GLN A 148 -8.48 2.36 17.15
CA GLN A 148 -7.96 3.14 18.27
C GLN A 148 -6.61 3.80 18.00
N ARG A 149 -5.78 3.22 17.10
CA ARG A 149 -4.46 3.74 16.77
C ARG A 149 -4.47 4.68 15.55
N PHE A 150 -5.27 4.35 14.53
CA PHE A 150 -5.23 5.01 13.22
C PHE A 150 -6.59 5.50 12.71
N GLY A 151 -7.69 5.13 13.37
CA GLY A 151 -9.04 5.45 12.93
C GLY A 151 -9.33 6.94 13.05
N THR A 152 -10.03 7.47 12.04
CA THR A 152 -10.46 8.89 11.99
C THR A 152 -11.97 9.04 11.86
N VAL A 153 -12.66 7.96 11.47
CA VAL A 153 -14.12 7.89 11.38
C VAL A 153 -14.67 7.24 12.64
N ASP A 154 -15.86 7.65 13.10
CA ASP A 154 -16.50 7.05 14.27
C ASP A 154 -16.75 5.54 14.04
N TRP A 155 -16.45 4.71 15.05
CA TRP A 155 -16.53 3.24 14.94
C TRP A 155 -17.88 2.73 14.42
N ALA A 156 -18.98 3.30 14.93
CA ALA A 156 -20.32 2.90 14.52
C ALA A 156 -20.57 3.15 13.03
N ASP A 157 -20.01 4.22 12.47
CA ASP A 157 -20.16 4.56 11.04
C ASP A 157 -19.35 3.60 10.15
N LEU A 158 -18.30 2.96 10.67
CA LEU A 158 -17.55 1.92 9.96
C LEU A 158 -18.26 0.55 9.97
N VAL A 159 -19.08 0.27 10.98
CA VAL A 159 -19.84 -0.99 11.11
C VAL A 159 -21.19 -0.92 10.39
N ALA A 160 -21.84 0.25 10.41
CA ALA A 160 -23.20 0.45 9.89
C ALA A 160 -23.41 -0.01 8.43
N PRO A 161 -22.47 0.17 7.47
CA PRO A 161 -22.65 -0.32 6.11
C PRO A 161 -22.83 -1.84 6.05
N ALA A 162 -22.04 -2.58 6.84
CA ALA A 162 -22.17 -4.03 6.91
C ALA A 162 -23.48 -4.47 7.57
N GLU A 163 -23.93 -3.76 8.61
CA GLU A 163 -25.25 -4.00 9.20
C GLU A 163 -26.35 -3.85 8.13
N GLY A 164 -26.31 -2.76 7.36
CA GLY A 164 -27.23 -2.51 6.25
C GLY A 164 -27.24 -3.65 5.22
N LEU A 165 -26.05 -4.06 4.76
CA LEU A 165 -25.90 -5.19 3.83
C LEU A 165 -26.47 -6.49 4.41
N ALA A 166 -26.28 -6.76 5.70
CA ALA A 166 -26.81 -7.97 6.33
C ALA A 166 -28.35 -7.94 6.45
N ARG A 167 -28.92 -6.77 6.75
CA ARG A 167 -30.36 -6.56 6.94
C ARG A 167 -31.14 -6.54 5.62
N ASP A 168 -30.60 -5.87 4.61
CA ASP A 168 -31.23 -5.72 3.29
C ASP A 168 -30.90 -6.89 2.35
N GLY A 169 -29.75 -7.53 2.57
CA GLY A 169 -29.26 -8.69 1.85
C GLY A 169 -28.29 -8.36 0.71
N VAL A 170 -27.47 -9.35 0.36
CA VAL A 170 -26.46 -9.27 -0.70
C VAL A 170 -26.76 -10.26 -1.83
N GLU A 171 -26.40 -9.92 -3.05
CA GLU A 171 -26.48 -10.88 -4.17
C GLU A 171 -25.46 -12.01 -3.98
N VAL A 172 -25.88 -13.25 -4.20
CA VAL A 172 -25.03 -14.44 -4.14
C VAL A 172 -24.30 -14.60 -5.48
N PRO A 173 -22.96 -14.39 -5.53
CA PRO A 173 -22.20 -14.65 -6.75
C PRO A 173 -22.09 -16.16 -7.02
N GLN A 174 -21.66 -16.50 -8.25
CA GLN A 174 -21.43 -17.89 -8.63
C GLN A 174 -20.43 -18.58 -7.69
N SER A 175 -19.34 -17.90 -7.35
CA SER A 175 -18.28 -18.38 -6.45
C SER A 175 -18.83 -18.78 -5.06
N LEU A 176 -19.70 -17.96 -4.47
CA LEU A 176 -20.33 -18.25 -3.18
C LEU A 176 -21.32 -19.42 -3.29
N SER A 177 -22.13 -19.46 -4.36
CA SER A 177 -23.07 -20.57 -4.60
C SER A 177 -22.34 -21.92 -4.70
N GLU A 178 -21.22 -21.96 -5.41
CA GLU A 178 -20.38 -23.16 -5.54
C GLU A 178 -19.74 -23.54 -4.20
N ALA A 179 -19.22 -22.57 -3.45
CA ALA A 179 -18.68 -22.80 -2.11
C ALA A 179 -19.75 -23.37 -1.16
N MET A 180 -20.98 -22.84 -1.18
CA MET A 180 -22.11 -23.38 -0.42
C MET A 180 -22.43 -24.81 -0.83
N ALA A 181 -22.37 -25.14 -2.13
CA ALA A 181 -22.65 -26.48 -2.61
C ALA A 181 -21.64 -27.51 -2.07
N VAL A 182 -20.35 -27.14 -2.03
CA VAL A 182 -19.27 -27.95 -1.47
C VAL A 182 -19.42 -28.08 0.06
N ALA A 183 -19.75 -26.99 0.75
CA ALA A 183 -19.89 -26.96 2.21
C ALA A 183 -21.21 -27.53 2.74
N ALA A 184 -22.25 -27.69 1.90
CA ALA A 184 -23.59 -28.10 2.31
C ALA A 184 -23.64 -29.36 3.21
N PRO A 185 -22.83 -30.42 2.99
CA PRO A 185 -22.82 -31.57 3.90
C PRO A 185 -22.39 -31.21 5.33
N ARG A 186 -21.43 -30.28 5.50
CA ARG A 186 -20.94 -29.80 6.80
C ARG A 186 -21.94 -28.84 7.44
N LEU A 187 -22.44 -27.87 6.67
CA LEU A 187 -23.42 -26.89 7.14
C LEU A 187 -24.70 -27.53 7.68
N ARG A 188 -25.17 -28.62 7.07
CA ARG A 188 -26.38 -29.35 7.53
C ARG A 188 -26.20 -30.05 8.89
N LEU A 189 -24.99 -30.16 9.42
CA LEU A 189 -24.75 -30.69 10.76
C LEU A 189 -25.19 -29.70 11.84
N PHE A 190 -25.17 -28.40 11.54
CA PHE A 190 -25.45 -27.33 12.49
C PHE A 190 -26.69 -26.53 12.05
N PRO A 191 -27.83 -26.62 12.78
CA PRO A 191 -29.10 -26.05 12.34
C PRO A 191 -29.06 -24.56 11.98
N ALA A 192 -28.38 -23.73 12.77
CA ALA A 192 -28.27 -22.29 12.52
C ALA A 192 -27.49 -21.98 11.22
N ALA A 193 -26.41 -22.71 10.96
CA ALA A 193 -25.63 -22.57 9.73
C ALA A 193 -26.43 -23.02 8.50
N ALA A 194 -27.16 -24.14 8.62
CA ALA A 194 -28.04 -24.62 7.56
C ALA A 194 -29.15 -23.62 7.24
N GLU A 195 -29.79 -23.04 8.25
CA GLU A 195 -30.87 -22.06 8.08
C GLU A 195 -30.40 -20.80 7.36
N GLN A 196 -29.21 -20.30 7.70
CA GLN A 196 -28.67 -19.07 7.11
C GLN A 196 -28.12 -19.27 5.70
N PHE A 197 -27.33 -20.33 5.46
CA PHE A 197 -26.54 -20.47 4.23
C PHE A 197 -27.11 -21.48 3.23
N LEU A 198 -28.23 -22.15 3.54
CA LEU A 198 -28.91 -23.07 2.61
C LEU A 198 -30.41 -22.74 2.49
N VAL A 199 -30.89 -22.69 1.26
CA VAL A 199 -32.31 -22.55 0.96
C VAL A 199 -33.09 -23.70 1.58
N GLY A 200 -33.98 -23.35 2.52
CA GLY A 200 -34.78 -24.31 3.28
C GLY A 200 -33.96 -25.26 4.16
N GLY A 201 -32.72 -24.86 4.54
CA GLY A 201 -31.80 -25.70 5.31
C GLY A 201 -31.16 -26.83 4.52
N LEU A 202 -31.37 -26.89 3.19
CA LEU A 202 -31.02 -28.05 2.38
C LEU A 202 -30.11 -27.70 1.21
N THR A 203 -30.50 -26.82 0.31
CA THR A 203 -29.78 -26.62 -0.96
C THR A 203 -29.02 -25.30 -0.99
N PRO A 204 -27.86 -25.20 -1.68
CA PRO A 204 -27.17 -23.92 -1.81
C PRO A 204 -28.06 -22.87 -2.46
N TYR A 205 -27.82 -21.59 -2.14
CA TYR A 205 -28.44 -20.49 -2.86
C TYR A 205 -27.99 -20.49 -4.32
N PRO A 206 -28.90 -20.32 -5.31
CA PRO A 206 -28.48 -20.19 -6.70
C PRO A 206 -27.82 -18.81 -6.94
N PRO A 207 -26.92 -18.69 -7.94
CA PRO A 207 -26.34 -17.39 -8.29
C PRO A 207 -27.42 -16.36 -8.62
N GLY A 208 -27.22 -15.11 -8.20
CA GLY A 208 -28.19 -14.01 -8.34
C GLY A 208 -29.33 -14.02 -7.32
N ALA A 209 -29.40 -15.01 -6.43
CA ALA A 209 -30.31 -14.95 -5.28
C ALA A 209 -29.83 -13.93 -4.25
N THR A 210 -30.74 -13.45 -3.40
CA THR A 210 -30.41 -12.56 -2.28
C THR A 210 -30.22 -13.36 -0.99
N LEU A 211 -29.06 -13.21 -0.36
CA LEU A 211 -28.76 -13.74 0.98
C LEU A 211 -29.03 -12.66 2.02
N VAL A 212 -30.03 -12.88 2.88
CA VAL A 212 -30.40 -11.98 3.99
C VAL A 212 -29.94 -12.61 5.30
N GLN A 213 -29.28 -11.84 6.16
CA GLN A 213 -28.60 -12.33 7.38
C GLN A 213 -29.05 -11.51 8.60
N PRO A 214 -30.30 -11.67 9.08
CA PRO A 214 -30.87 -10.82 10.13
C PRO A 214 -30.15 -10.96 11.48
N ASP A 215 -29.76 -12.18 11.86
CA ASP A 215 -29.01 -12.43 13.10
C ASP A 215 -27.62 -11.76 13.05
N LEU A 216 -26.99 -11.74 11.87
CA LEU A 216 -25.72 -11.03 11.69
C LEU A 216 -25.91 -9.53 11.80
N ALA A 217 -26.98 -8.99 11.22
CA ALA A 217 -27.30 -7.57 11.34
C ALA A 217 -27.47 -7.15 12.82
N ASP A 218 -28.17 -7.95 13.62
CA ASP A 218 -28.35 -7.66 15.04
C ASP A 218 -27.03 -7.79 15.84
N THR A 219 -26.16 -8.72 15.46
CA THR A 219 -24.79 -8.82 16.02
C THR A 219 -23.92 -7.62 15.65
N LEU A 220 -23.99 -7.16 14.39
CA LEU A 220 -23.25 -5.98 13.93
C LEU A 220 -23.77 -4.71 14.61
N ALA A 221 -25.07 -4.59 14.84
CA ALA A 221 -25.67 -3.49 15.61
C ALA A 221 -25.12 -3.43 17.04
N LEU A 222 -25.07 -4.57 17.74
CA LEU A 222 -24.44 -4.65 19.07
C LEU A 222 -22.95 -4.28 19.04
N THR A 223 -22.24 -4.73 18.00
CA THR A 223 -20.81 -4.42 17.83
C THR A 223 -20.58 -2.94 17.54
N ALA A 224 -21.48 -2.28 16.80
CA ALA A 224 -21.44 -0.85 16.54
C ALA A 224 -21.72 -0.02 17.80
N GLU A 225 -22.69 -0.44 18.63
CA GLU A 225 -23.11 0.28 19.84
C GLU A 225 -22.11 0.12 20.99
N ASP A 226 -21.71 -1.12 21.28
CA ASP A 226 -20.97 -1.47 22.50
C ASP A 226 -19.49 -1.78 22.26
N GLY A 227 -19.06 -1.90 20.99
CA GLY A 227 -17.68 -2.26 20.63
C GLY A 227 -17.28 -3.68 21.06
N PRO A 228 -15.98 -3.94 21.32
CA PRO A 228 -15.49 -5.25 21.74
C PRO A 228 -16.20 -5.87 22.97
N PRO A 229 -16.60 -5.11 24.01
CA PRO A 229 -17.35 -5.66 25.13
C PRO A 229 -18.58 -6.51 24.75
N ALA A 230 -19.35 -6.13 23.72
CA ALA A 230 -20.49 -6.93 23.25
C ALA A 230 -20.06 -8.32 22.76
N PHE A 231 -18.90 -8.41 22.11
CA PHE A 231 -18.35 -9.63 21.54
C PHE A 231 -17.69 -10.54 22.56
N TYR A 232 -16.85 -9.99 23.45
CA TYR A 232 -15.95 -10.77 24.31
C TYR A 232 -16.48 -11.02 25.74
N THR A 233 -17.41 -10.20 26.21
CA THR A 233 -17.98 -10.32 27.57
C THR A 233 -19.49 -10.14 27.65
N GLY A 234 -20.12 -9.79 26.53
CA GLY A 234 -21.52 -9.42 26.43
C GLY A 234 -22.40 -10.51 25.80
N PRO A 235 -23.56 -10.14 25.24
CA PRO A 235 -24.55 -11.10 24.74
C PRO A 235 -24.06 -12.03 23.64
N ILE A 236 -23.05 -11.62 22.85
CA ILE A 236 -22.48 -12.48 21.80
C ILE A 236 -21.59 -13.55 22.45
N ALA A 237 -20.74 -13.18 23.40
CA ALA A 237 -19.92 -14.13 24.16
C ALA A 237 -20.78 -15.19 24.87
N GLU A 238 -21.87 -14.77 25.50
CA GLU A 238 -22.82 -15.66 26.17
C GLU A 238 -23.39 -16.71 25.20
N ARG A 239 -23.71 -16.32 23.96
CA ARG A 239 -24.24 -17.23 22.93
C ARG A 239 -23.19 -18.21 22.43
N ILE A 240 -21.97 -17.76 22.20
CA ILE A 240 -20.86 -18.63 21.79
C ILE A 240 -20.60 -19.69 22.87
N VAL A 241 -20.47 -19.27 24.13
CA VAL A 241 -20.16 -20.20 25.24
C VAL A 241 -21.32 -21.17 25.49
N ALA A 242 -22.56 -20.72 25.37
CA ALA A 242 -23.72 -21.61 25.46
C ALA A 242 -23.71 -22.66 24.34
N ASP A 243 -23.44 -22.27 23.10
CA ASP A 243 -23.37 -23.19 21.96
C ASP A 243 -22.26 -24.23 22.11
N MET A 244 -21.07 -23.80 22.55
CA MET A 244 -19.94 -24.69 22.86
C MET A 244 -20.34 -25.75 23.90
N ALA A 245 -20.99 -25.34 24.98
CA ALA A 245 -21.38 -26.23 26.07
C ALA A 245 -22.55 -27.16 25.69
N ASP A 246 -23.55 -26.67 24.97
CA ASP A 246 -24.76 -27.41 24.61
C ASP A 246 -24.48 -28.50 23.55
N ASN A 247 -23.44 -28.31 22.72
CA ASN A 247 -23.05 -29.26 21.67
C ASN A 247 -21.82 -30.11 22.01
N ALA A 248 -21.23 -29.95 23.20
CA ALA A 248 -20.09 -30.76 23.64
C ALA A 248 -20.41 -32.27 23.62
N GLY A 249 -19.66 -33.02 22.81
CA GLY A 249 -19.81 -34.45 22.59
C GLY A 249 -20.99 -34.85 21.68
N ALA A 250 -21.66 -33.89 21.03
CA ALA A 250 -22.76 -34.17 20.11
C ALA A 250 -22.30 -35.01 18.89
N TYR A 251 -21.07 -34.79 18.46
CA TYR A 251 -20.38 -35.60 17.46
C TYR A 251 -19.03 -36.11 18.00
N PRO A 252 -18.51 -37.25 17.51
CA PRO A 252 -17.18 -37.71 17.88
C PRO A 252 -16.12 -36.65 17.56
N GLY A 253 -15.27 -36.32 18.54
CA GLY A 253 -14.20 -35.32 18.42
C GLY A 253 -14.67 -33.86 18.46
N ASP A 254 -15.94 -33.62 18.79
CA ASP A 254 -16.53 -32.28 18.90
C ASP A 254 -16.90 -31.97 20.36
N ASP A 255 -15.95 -31.47 21.15
CA ASP A 255 -16.02 -31.36 22.60
C ASP A 255 -16.34 -29.94 23.11
N GLY A 256 -16.36 -28.92 22.24
CA GLY A 256 -16.72 -27.55 22.61
C GLY A 256 -15.82 -26.96 23.71
N LEU A 257 -14.61 -26.54 23.36
CA LEU A 257 -13.54 -26.29 24.34
C LEU A 257 -13.46 -24.86 24.89
N MET A 258 -14.12 -23.90 24.25
CA MET A 258 -14.00 -22.46 24.57
C MET A 258 -14.89 -22.06 25.74
N THR A 259 -14.33 -21.29 26.69
CA THR A 259 -15.07 -20.73 27.84
C THR A 259 -15.23 -19.22 27.75
N ALA A 260 -16.01 -18.66 28.69
CA ALA A 260 -16.16 -17.21 28.82
C ALA A 260 -14.83 -16.53 29.20
N GLU A 261 -13.99 -17.20 29.99
CA GLU A 261 -12.66 -16.72 30.35
C GLU A 261 -11.71 -16.68 29.16
N ASP A 262 -11.82 -17.64 28.23
CA ASP A 262 -11.03 -17.63 26.99
C ASP A 262 -11.39 -16.41 26.12
N LEU A 263 -12.68 -16.13 25.92
CA LEU A 263 -13.16 -14.95 25.19
C LEU A 263 -12.75 -13.64 25.89
N ALA A 264 -13.00 -13.54 27.19
CA ALA A 264 -12.70 -12.33 27.96
C ALA A 264 -11.18 -12.05 28.07
N GLY A 265 -10.35 -13.08 27.93
CA GLY A 265 -8.89 -12.99 28.00
C GLY A 265 -8.21 -12.72 26.66
N TYR A 266 -8.94 -12.66 25.54
CA TYR A 266 -8.36 -12.45 24.22
C TYR A 266 -7.78 -11.04 24.05
N GLU A 267 -6.65 -10.93 23.35
CA GLU A 267 -6.02 -9.67 22.99
C GLU A 267 -5.38 -9.76 21.59
N ALA A 268 -5.67 -8.76 20.75
CA ALA A 268 -4.94 -8.50 19.51
C ALA A 268 -3.64 -7.75 19.82
N LYS A 269 -2.53 -8.13 19.17
CA LYS A 269 -1.18 -7.68 19.52
C LYS A 269 -0.54 -6.90 18.38
N PHE A 270 -0.12 -5.66 18.66
CA PHE A 270 0.86 -5.00 17.79
C PHE A 270 2.23 -5.65 18.00
N ARG A 271 2.85 -6.05 16.89
CA ARG A 271 4.17 -6.67 16.83
C ARG A 271 5.12 -5.75 16.07
N GLU A 272 6.42 -5.91 16.32
CA GLU A 272 7.45 -5.21 15.55
C GLU A 272 7.44 -5.76 14.11
N PRO A 273 7.20 -4.92 13.08
CA PRO A 273 7.16 -5.38 11.69
C PRO A 273 8.53 -5.92 11.24
N LEU A 274 8.52 -6.89 10.34
CA LEU A 274 9.75 -7.28 9.64
C LEU A 274 10.09 -6.20 8.62
N VAL A 275 11.34 -5.76 8.60
CA VAL A 275 11.86 -4.78 7.66
C VAL A 275 13.08 -5.38 6.96
N ALA A 276 13.02 -5.50 5.65
CA ALA A 276 14.11 -5.99 4.81
C ALA A 276 14.40 -5.02 3.66
N ASP A 277 15.60 -5.09 3.09
CA ASP A 277 15.92 -4.45 1.81
C ASP A 277 15.87 -5.52 0.71
N TYR A 278 15.30 -5.17 -0.45
CA TYR A 278 15.39 -5.98 -1.65
C TYR A 278 15.56 -5.07 -2.86
N ARG A 279 16.73 -5.12 -3.49
CA ARG A 279 17.08 -4.30 -4.66
C ARG A 279 16.87 -2.79 -4.41
N GLY A 280 17.22 -2.32 -3.21
CA GLY A 280 17.07 -0.92 -2.80
C GLY A 280 15.63 -0.49 -2.49
N ASN A 281 14.73 -1.46 -2.27
CA ASN A 281 13.35 -1.22 -1.82
C ASN A 281 13.20 -1.77 -0.41
N THR A 282 12.49 -1.04 0.45
CA THR A 282 12.16 -1.52 1.79
C THR A 282 10.93 -2.42 1.72
N VAL A 283 11.05 -3.66 2.18
CA VAL A 283 9.95 -4.62 2.30
C VAL A 283 9.51 -4.68 3.75
N LEU A 284 8.25 -4.33 3.98
CA LEU A 284 7.56 -4.41 5.28
C LEU A 284 6.67 -5.66 5.27
N ALA A 285 6.88 -6.57 6.23
CA ALA A 285 6.17 -7.83 6.29
C ALA A 285 5.74 -8.20 7.72
N MET A 286 4.77 -9.11 7.82
CA MET A 286 4.23 -9.55 9.11
C MET A 286 5.18 -10.52 9.84
N PRO A 287 5.51 -10.28 11.13
CA PRO A 287 6.29 -11.23 11.95
C PRO A 287 5.45 -12.45 12.39
N PRO A 288 6.07 -13.46 13.04
CA PRO A 288 5.34 -14.57 13.67
C PRO A 288 4.19 -14.09 14.58
N PRO A 289 3.07 -14.83 14.67
CA PRO A 289 2.92 -16.27 14.45
C PRO A 289 2.66 -16.70 12.99
N THR A 290 2.48 -15.77 12.06
CA THR A 290 2.46 -16.14 10.64
C THR A 290 3.88 -16.47 10.16
N SER A 291 4.01 -17.48 9.30
CA SER A 291 5.25 -17.74 8.57
C SER A 291 5.41 -16.90 7.31
N GLY A 292 4.34 -16.20 6.91
CA GLY A 292 4.29 -15.52 5.62
C GLY A 292 5.38 -14.49 5.42
N GLY A 293 5.58 -13.58 6.39
CA GLY A 293 6.58 -12.53 6.25
C GLY A 293 8.01 -13.03 6.23
N ILE A 294 8.36 -13.99 7.11
CA ILE A 294 9.70 -14.61 7.12
C ILE A 294 9.98 -15.28 5.77
N ALA A 295 9.07 -16.13 5.29
CA ALA A 295 9.28 -16.87 4.05
C ALA A 295 9.36 -15.94 2.83
N VAL A 296 8.54 -14.88 2.76
CA VAL A 296 8.65 -13.88 1.68
C VAL A 296 10.02 -13.20 1.70
N VAL A 297 10.47 -12.71 2.86
CA VAL A 297 11.77 -12.03 2.98
C VAL A 297 12.93 -12.98 2.69
N GLU A 298 12.89 -14.21 3.20
CA GLU A 298 13.92 -15.22 2.96
C GLU A 298 14.07 -15.53 1.48
N MET A 299 12.96 -15.78 0.77
CA MET A 299 12.99 -16.03 -0.67
C MET A 299 13.52 -14.83 -1.46
N LEU A 300 13.11 -13.60 -1.11
CA LEU A 300 13.60 -12.39 -1.76
C LEU A 300 15.12 -12.23 -1.58
N ASN A 301 15.63 -12.38 -0.35
CA ASN A 301 17.06 -12.28 -0.08
C ASN A 301 17.87 -13.36 -0.81
N ILE A 302 17.33 -14.58 -0.95
CA ILE A 302 17.97 -15.66 -1.74
C ILE A 302 18.04 -15.23 -3.20
N LEU A 303 16.93 -14.74 -3.78
CA LEU A 303 16.86 -14.33 -5.17
C LEU A 303 17.70 -13.09 -5.50
N GLU A 304 18.00 -12.24 -4.51
CA GLU A 304 18.87 -11.07 -4.68
C GLU A 304 20.29 -11.43 -5.14
N ASN A 305 20.72 -12.67 -4.89
CA ASN A 305 22.00 -13.21 -5.35
C ASN A 305 22.04 -13.50 -6.87
N PHE A 306 20.91 -13.41 -7.56
CA PHE A 306 20.78 -13.74 -8.98
C PHE A 306 20.26 -12.56 -9.82
N ASP A 307 20.72 -12.48 -11.07
CA ASP A 307 20.24 -11.50 -12.06
C ASP A 307 18.99 -12.04 -12.76
N LEU A 308 17.83 -11.87 -12.11
CA LEU A 308 16.56 -12.34 -12.65
C LEU A 308 16.16 -11.63 -13.94
N THR A 309 16.46 -10.33 -14.06
CA THR A 309 16.23 -9.57 -15.31
C THR A 309 16.96 -10.22 -16.49
N ALA A 310 18.20 -10.66 -16.29
CA ALA A 310 18.96 -11.40 -17.32
C ALA A 310 18.43 -12.82 -17.55
N ALA A 311 17.92 -13.50 -16.52
CA ALA A 311 17.28 -14.82 -16.65
C ALA A 311 16.02 -14.76 -17.53
N GLY A 312 15.29 -13.64 -17.50
CA GLY A 312 14.09 -13.41 -18.29
C GLY A 312 12.83 -13.99 -17.65
N GLN A 313 11.75 -13.21 -17.67
CA GLN A 313 10.48 -13.59 -17.05
C GLN A 313 9.89 -14.83 -17.77
N SER A 314 9.29 -15.75 -17.01
CA SER A 314 8.83 -17.08 -17.46
C SER A 314 9.88 -18.01 -18.08
N SER A 315 11.18 -17.73 -17.98
CA SER A 315 12.22 -18.65 -18.47
C SER A 315 12.41 -19.86 -17.55
N ALA A 316 13.09 -20.90 -18.05
CA ALA A 316 13.44 -22.05 -17.22
C ALA A 316 14.37 -21.65 -16.05
N ASP A 317 15.27 -20.69 -16.25
CA ASP A 317 16.14 -20.17 -15.20
C ASP A 317 15.35 -19.42 -14.12
N HIS A 318 14.45 -18.52 -14.53
CA HIS A 318 13.59 -17.80 -13.59
C HIS A 318 12.73 -18.76 -12.77
N LEU A 319 11.98 -19.66 -13.43
CA LEU A 319 11.08 -20.58 -12.76
C LEU A 319 11.84 -21.59 -11.88
N HIS A 320 13.04 -22.02 -12.30
CA HIS A 320 13.90 -22.86 -11.47
C HIS A 320 14.36 -22.12 -10.22
N LEU A 321 14.90 -20.90 -10.33
CA LEU A 321 15.38 -20.13 -9.18
C LEU A 321 14.26 -19.86 -8.16
N VAL A 322 13.07 -19.45 -8.63
CA VAL A 322 11.92 -19.25 -7.75
C VAL A 322 11.51 -20.55 -7.08
N ALA A 323 11.48 -21.67 -7.81
CA ALA A 323 11.14 -22.97 -7.22
C ALA A 323 12.15 -23.41 -6.15
N GLU A 324 13.45 -23.23 -6.37
CA GLU A 324 14.48 -23.61 -5.40
C GLU A 324 14.44 -22.72 -4.15
N ALA A 325 14.23 -21.41 -4.30
CA ALA A 325 14.05 -20.50 -3.17
C ALA A 325 12.80 -20.86 -2.33
N GLN A 326 11.69 -21.23 -2.98
CA GLN A 326 10.48 -21.69 -2.30
C GLN A 326 10.73 -22.97 -1.48
N LYS A 327 11.45 -23.95 -2.04
CA LYS A 327 11.79 -25.20 -1.32
C LYS A 327 12.63 -24.94 -0.07
N ILE A 328 13.62 -24.05 -0.16
CA ILE A 328 14.48 -23.66 0.96
C ILE A 328 13.64 -23.04 2.07
N ALA A 329 12.89 -21.97 1.75
CA ALA A 329 12.07 -21.27 2.74
C ALA A 329 10.98 -22.18 3.34
N TRP A 330 10.49 -23.17 2.59
CA TRP A 330 9.51 -24.12 3.11
C TRP A 330 10.10 -25.10 4.12
N ALA A 331 11.34 -25.56 3.90
CA ALA A 331 12.06 -26.39 4.86
C ALA A 331 12.27 -25.63 6.19
N ASP A 332 12.72 -24.38 6.12
CA ASP A 332 12.94 -23.52 7.28
C ASP A 332 11.64 -23.17 8.01
N ARG A 333 10.58 -22.84 7.26
CA ARG A 333 9.22 -22.65 7.79
C ARG A 333 8.75 -23.86 8.59
N GLY A 334 8.89 -25.05 8.03
CA GLY A 334 8.41 -26.31 8.60
C GLY A 334 9.00 -26.61 9.97
N ALA A 335 10.31 -26.35 10.11
CA ALA A 335 11.08 -26.63 11.32
C ALA A 335 10.92 -25.57 12.42
N TYR A 336 10.96 -24.27 12.07
CA TYR A 336 11.24 -23.23 13.05
C TYR A 336 10.12 -22.24 13.34
N VAL A 337 9.25 -21.96 12.37
CA VAL A 337 8.32 -20.85 12.51
C VAL A 337 7.06 -21.32 13.25
N ALA A 338 6.69 -20.61 14.32
CA ALA A 338 5.49 -20.86 15.13
C ALA A 338 5.11 -19.58 15.91
N ASP A 339 4.24 -19.68 16.92
CA ASP A 339 3.95 -18.58 17.83
C ASP A 339 5.18 -18.19 18.65
N SER A 340 5.70 -16.98 18.40
CA SER A 340 6.88 -16.43 19.07
C SER A 340 6.64 -16.08 20.54
N ASP A 341 5.39 -16.09 21.01
CA ASP A 341 5.08 -15.98 22.44
C ASP A 341 5.40 -17.30 23.20
N PHE A 342 5.60 -18.41 22.48
CA PHE A 342 5.81 -19.76 23.05
C PHE A 342 7.09 -20.44 22.58
N VAL A 343 7.61 -20.10 21.40
CA VAL A 343 8.80 -20.69 20.79
C VAL A 343 9.77 -19.58 20.39
N ASP A 344 11.07 -19.80 20.58
CA ASP A 344 12.11 -18.88 20.10
C ASP A 344 12.31 -19.07 18.59
N VAL A 345 11.67 -18.21 17.80
CA VAL A 345 11.77 -18.23 16.33
C VAL A 345 13.04 -17.47 15.92
N PRO A 346 13.94 -18.06 15.11
CA PRO A 346 15.20 -17.45 14.69
C PRO A 346 15.01 -16.39 13.59
N VAL A 347 14.17 -15.38 13.85
CA VAL A 347 13.76 -14.36 12.88
C VAL A 347 14.98 -13.68 12.25
N ASP A 348 15.89 -13.16 13.07
CA ASP A 348 17.07 -12.42 12.61
C ASP A 348 17.98 -13.25 11.68
N LEU A 349 18.04 -14.57 11.88
CA LEU A 349 18.81 -15.43 10.98
C LEU A 349 18.10 -15.60 9.65
N LEU A 350 16.85 -16.07 9.69
CA LEU A 350 16.08 -16.45 8.49
C LEU A 350 15.81 -15.25 7.58
N THR A 351 15.74 -14.04 8.12
CA THR A 351 15.56 -12.81 7.33
C THR A 351 16.85 -12.07 7.00
N SER A 352 18.03 -12.62 7.34
CA SER A 352 19.31 -11.98 7.04
C SER A 352 19.82 -12.28 5.63
N GLN A 353 20.43 -11.27 5.00
CA GLN A 353 21.14 -11.46 3.73
C GLN A 353 22.29 -12.47 3.87
N ALA A 354 23.00 -12.48 5.00
CA ALA A 354 24.13 -13.38 5.23
C ALA A 354 23.73 -14.86 5.29
N TYR A 355 22.53 -15.18 5.76
CA TYR A 355 21.98 -16.54 5.68
C TYR A 355 21.54 -16.85 4.26
N ALA A 356 20.81 -15.93 3.62
CA ALA A 356 20.37 -16.09 2.24
C ALA A 356 21.52 -16.33 1.25
N ASP A 357 22.68 -15.67 1.41
CA ASP A 357 23.88 -15.89 0.59
C ASP A 357 24.41 -17.33 0.72
N GLN A 358 24.31 -17.93 1.91
CA GLN A 358 24.70 -19.33 2.13
C GLN A 358 23.73 -20.26 1.42
N ARG A 359 22.43 -20.00 1.54
CA ARG A 359 21.37 -20.81 0.93
C ARG A 359 21.36 -20.71 -0.59
N ALA A 360 21.58 -19.52 -1.14
CA ALA A 360 21.75 -19.31 -2.58
C ALA A 360 22.92 -20.11 -3.16
N ALA A 361 24.00 -20.31 -2.39
CA ALA A 361 25.14 -21.12 -2.82
C ALA A 361 24.86 -22.63 -2.88
N GLU A 362 23.75 -23.10 -2.30
CA GLU A 362 23.31 -24.50 -2.40
C GLU A 362 22.54 -24.79 -3.70
N ILE A 363 22.04 -23.75 -4.38
CA ILE A 363 21.23 -23.88 -5.59
C ILE A 363 22.12 -24.27 -6.78
N ASP A 364 21.82 -25.43 -7.39
CA ASP A 364 22.41 -25.87 -8.65
C ASP A 364 21.50 -25.48 -9.82
N LEU A 365 21.94 -24.54 -10.65
CA LEU A 365 21.18 -24.04 -11.80
C LEU A 365 20.76 -25.14 -12.79
N ASP A 366 21.49 -26.26 -12.84
CA ASP A 366 21.24 -27.36 -13.77
C ASP A 366 20.43 -28.51 -13.14
N SER A 367 20.16 -28.49 -11.81
CA SER A 367 19.49 -29.58 -11.10
C SER A 367 18.61 -29.11 -9.95
N ALA A 368 17.37 -29.59 -9.90
CA ALA A 368 16.45 -29.39 -8.80
C ALA A 368 17.00 -30.03 -7.51
N GLY A 369 16.98 -29.27 -6.42
CA GLY A 369 17.49 -29.66 -5.11
C GLY A 369 16.42 -30.21 -4.16
N SER A 370 16.90 -30.66 -3.01
CA SER A 370 16.10 -30.98 -1.82
C SER A 370 16.90 -30.46 -0.63
N TYR A 371 16.26 -29.65 0.22
CA TYR A 371 16.94 -28.85 1.22
C TYR A 371 16.50 -29.27 2.61
N GLU A 372 17.48 -29.38 3.50
CA GLU A 372 17.25 -29.48 4.93
C GLU A 372 17.12 -28.05 5.51
N PRO A 373 16.40 -27.87 6.62
CA PRO A 373 16.34 -26.57 7.31
C PRO A 373 17.72 -26.13 7.83
N ALA A 374 17.84 -24.85 8.21
CA ALA A 374 19.03 -24.26 8.83
C ALA A 374 19.56 -25.13 9.97
N ASP A 375 20.87 -25.34 10.07
CA ASP A 375 21.47 -26.03 11.22
C ASP A 375 21.75 -25.03 12.36
N LEU A 376 20.91 -25.04 13.39
CA LEU A 376 20.94 -24.07 14.51
C LEU A 376 21.69 -24.56 15.77
N GLU A 377 22.58 -25.55 15.64
CA GLU A 377 23.20 -26.25 16.79
C GLU A 377 22.15 -26.94 17.70
N GLY A 378 21.66 -28.10 17.28
CA GLY A 378 20.69 -28.92 18.02
C GLY A 378 19.92 -29.83 17.08
N ASP A 379 19.11 -30.76 17.59
CA ASP A 379 18.14 -31.45 16.74
C ASP A 379 17.01 -30.47 16.44
N PRO A 380 16.68 -30.17 15.16
CA PRO A 380 15.54 -29.32 14.84
C PRO A 380 14.25 -29.95 15.42
N PRO A 381 13.23 -29.14 15.76
CA PRO A 381 11.91 -29.66 16.09
C PRO A 381 11.42 -30.62 15.00
N ALA A 382 10.58 -31.58 15.37
CA ALA A 382 9.94 -32.42 14.35
C ALA A 382 9.21 -31.53 13.33
N ASP A 383 9.38 -31.86 12.04
CA ASP A 383 8.77 -31.09 10.96
C ASP A 383 7.25 -31.06 11.10
N GLY A 384 6.70 -29.84 11.10
CA GLY A 384 5.27 -29.61 11.21
C GLY A 384 4.59 -29.69 9.86
N VAL A 385 4.07 -30.88 9.51
CA VAL A 385 3.30 -31.11 8.29
C VAL A 385 2.00 -30.28 8.32
N ASP A 386 1.79 -29.50 7.26
CA ASP A 386 0.53 -28.81 6.99
C ASP A 386 -0.46 -29.81 6.37
N ASN A 387 -1.49 -30.17 7.15
CA ASN A 387 -2.49 -31.15 6.73
C ASN A 387 -3.74 -30.51 6.14
N ASN A 388 -3.80 -29.18 6.01
CA ASN A 388 -4.99 -28.48 5.49
C ASN A 388 -4.95 -28.42 3.95
N PRO A 389 -5.81 -29.20 3.25
CA PRO A 389 -5.73 -29.28 1.80
C PRO A 389 -6.39 -28.10 1.06
N MET A 390 -7.21 -27.27 1.73
CA MET A 390 -8.08 -26.28 1.06
C MET A 390 -8.44 -25.08 1.96
N GLY A 391 -7.44 -24.29 2.36
CA GLY A 391 -7.68 -23.00 3.04
C GLY A 391 -8.47 -22.02 2.17
N ASN A 392 -9.36 -21.24 2.80
CA ASN A 392 -10.12 -20.19 2.14
C ASN A 392 -10.05 -18.90 2.94
N THR A 393 -9.43 -17.90 2.34
CA THR A 393 -9.03 -16.64 2.96
C THR A 393 -9.51 -15.52 2.05
N THR A 394 -9.46 -14.27 2.52
CA THR A 394 -9.53 -13.12 1.63
C THR A 394 -8.51 -12.07 2.03
N HIS A 395 -8.04 -11.31 1.05
CA HIS A 395 -7.10 -10.22 1.26
C HIS A 395 -7.72 -8.91 0.75
N LEU A 396 -7.34 -7.82 1.41
CA LEU A 396 -7.54 -6.48 0.89
C LEU A 396 -6.27 -5.65 1.05
N SER A 397 -6.03 -4.85 0.03
CA SER A 397 -5.02 -3.80 0.03
C SER A 397 -5.71 -2.47 -0.21
N VAL A 398 -5.41 -1.49 0.63
CA VAL A 398 -5.97 -0.13 0.53
C VAL A 398 -4.84 0.88 0.58
N ILE A 399 -4.88 1.85 -0.33
CA ILE A 399 -4.10 3.08 -0.27
C ILE A 399 -5.08 4.25 -0.25
N ASP A 400 -4.93 5.19 0.68
CA ASP A 400 -5.73 6.42 0.66
C ASP A 400 -5.06 7.53 -0.16
N ALA A 401 -5.75 8.64 -0.34
CA ALA A 401 -5.22 9.76 -1.10
C ALA A 401 -3.97 10.38 -0.46
N ALA A 402 -3.80 10.33 0.86
CA ALA A 402 -2.62 10.83 1.54
C ALA A 402 -1.38 9.94 1.29
N GLY A 403 -1.60 8.67 0.93
CA GLY A 403 -0.56 7.68 0.72
C GLY A 403 -0.32 6.79 1.94
N ASN A 404 -1.27 6.77 2.89
CA ASN A 404 -1.29 5.73 3.92
C ASN A 404 -1.74 4.42 3.27
N VAL A 405 -1.17 3.31 3.71
CA VAL A 405 -1.38 2.00 3.12
C VAL A 405 -1.65 0.98 4.20
N ILE A 406 -2.60 0.08 3.94
CA ILE A 406 -2.82 -1.11 4.74
C ILE A 406 -2.94 -2.32 3.82
N ALA A 407 -2.16 -3.35 4.13
CA ALA A 407 -2.32 -4.70 3.61
C ALA A 407 -2.90 -5.56 4.72
N LEU A 408 -4.14 -6.04 4.56
CA LEU A 408 -4.83 -6.83 5.57
C LEU A 408 -5.32 -8.15 4.96
N THR A 409 -5.04 -9.24 5.64
CA THR A 409 -5.59 -10.55 5.28
C THR A 409 -6.37 -11.10 6.47
N CYS A 410 -7.59 -11.53 6.24
CA CYS A 410 -8.45 -12.12 7.25
C CYS A 410 -9.03 -13.44 6.77
N THR A 411 -9.30 -14.33 7.72
CA THR A 411 -9.67 -15.72 7.43
C THR A 411 -10.59 -16.28 8.51
N ILE A 412 -11.30 -17.35 8.17
CA ILE A 412 -11.92 -18.30 9.11
C ILE A 412 -11.34 -19.71 8.87
N GLU A 413 -10.06 -19.78 8.49
CA GLU A 413 -9.30 -20.93 8.00
C GLU A 413 -9.78 -21.56 6.68
N GLN A 414 -10.86 -22.35 6.71
CA GLN A 414 -11.40 -23.04 5.54
C GLN A 414 -12.68 -22.38 5.01
N ALA A 415 -13.13 -22.82 3.84
CA ALA A 415 -14.42 -22.42 3.32
C ALA A 415 -15.54 -22.75 4.33
N PHE A 416 -16.22 -21.71 4.82
CA PHE A 416 -17.22 -21.78 5.90
C PHE A 416 -16.68 -22.18 7.30
N GLY A 417 -15.38 -22.05 7.54
CA GLY A 417 -14.75 -22.29 8.83
C GLY A 417 -15.10 -23.66 9.42
N SER A 418 -15.49 -23.69 10.69
CA SER A 418 -15.96 -24.90 11.39
C SER A 418 -17.33 -25.42 10.92
N ALA A 419 -18.01 -24.67 10.04
CA ALA A 419 -19.43 -24.79 9.71
C ALA A 419 -20.40 -24.47 10.87
N VAL A 420 -19.89 -24.05 12.03
CA VAL A 420 -20.70 -23.69 13.20
C VAL A 420 -21.12 -22.22 13.12
N VAL A 421 -22.40 -21.98 13.38
CA VAL A 421 -22.95 -20.65 13.70
C VAL A 421 -23.60 -20.78 15.07
N ALA A 422 -23.12 -20.02 16.05
CA ALA A 422 -23.75 -20.01 17.36
C ALA A 422 -25.18 -19.45 17.24
N PRO A 423 -26.22 -20.13 17.75
CA PRO A 423 -27.61 -19.72 17.52
C PRO A 423 -27.88 -18.25 17.83
N GLY A 424 -28.48 -17.54 16.87
CA GLY A 424 -28.82 -16.13 16.98
C GLY A 424 -27.65 -15.15 16.78
N THR A 425 -26.45 -15.61 16.45
CA THR A 425 -25.30 -14.70 16.21
C THR A 425 -25.11 -14.35 14.72
N GLY A 426 -25.46 -15.27 13.83
CA GLY A 426 -25.46 -15.06 12.39
C GLY A 426 -24.08 -14.99 11.72
N PHE A 427 -22.99 -15.39 12.39
CA PHE A 427 -21.66 -15.50 11.77
C PHE A 427 -21.06 -16.89 11.98
N LEU A 428 -20.17 -17.28 11.07
CA LEU A 428 -19.44 -18.55 11.15
C LEU A 428 -18.26 -18.43 12.10
N LEU A 429 -18.07 -19.46 12.92
CA LEU A 429 -16.86 -19.63 13.73
C LEU A 429 -15.76 -20.29 12.90
N ASN A 430 -14.53 -19.82 13.06
CA ASN A 430 -13.34 -20.36 12.41
C ASN A 430 -13.07 -21.84 12.75
N ASN A 431 -12.22 -22.49 11.98
CA ASN A 431 -11.60 -23.77 12.35
C ASN A 431 -10.08 -23.64 12.51
N GLU A 432 -9.59 -22.48 12.93
CA GLU A 432 -8.18 -22.09 12.85
C GLU A 432 -7.24 -23.00 13.63
N LEU A 433 -7.72 -23.69 14.66
CA LEU A 433 -6.85 -24.58 15.44
C LEU A 433 -6.39 -25.80 14.63
N THR A 434 -6.95 -26.04 13.44
CA THR A 434 -6.48 -27.08 12.52
C THR A 434 -5.13 -26.77 11.88
N ASP A 435 -4.67 -25.52 11.95
CA ASP A 435 -3.33 -25.12 11.51
C ASP A 435 -2.22 -25.55 12.48
N PHE A 436 -2.56 -26.02 13.69
CA PHE A 436 -1.55 -26.65 14.54
C PHE A 436 -1.06 -27.97 13.93
N SER A 437 0.26 -28.19 13.99
CA SER A 437 0.88 -29.46 13.64
C SER A 437 0.82 -30.45 14.82
N GLY A 438 1.28 -31.68 14.63
CA GLY A 438 1.23 -32.71 15.67
C GLY A 438 2.06 -32.37 16.92
N ALA A 439 1.80 -33.09 18.02
CA ALA A 439 2.59 -33.00 19.24
C ALA A 439 4.09 -33.22 18.99
N GLY A 440 4.94 -32.46 19.66
CA GLY A 440 6.40 -32.49 19.52
C GLY A 440 6.98 -31.59 18.41
N THR A 441 6.13 -30.83 17.71
CA THR A 441 6.54 -29.84 16.70
C THR A 441 6.59 -28.44 17.31
N ALA A 442 7.31 -27.49 16.69
CA ALA A 442 7.30 -26.09 17.13
C ALA A 442 5.88 -25.49 17.15
N ASN A 443 5.05 -25.89 16.18
CA ASN A 443 3.66 -25.48 16.04
C ASN A 443 2.67 -26.51 16.62
N GLU A 444 3.05 -27.20 17.71
CA GLU A 444 2.10 -28.08 18.42
C GLU A 444 0.99 -27.29 19.14
N PRO A 445 -0.19 -27.89 19.38
CA PRO A 445 -1.29 -27.24 20.09
C PRO A 445 -0.94 -26.97 21.54
N GLY A 446 -1.34 -25.81 22.04
CA GLY A 446 -1.16 -25.46 23.45
C GLY A 446 -2.10 -24.35 23.91
N PRO A 447 -2.39 -24.25 25.21
CA PRO A 447 -3.36 -23.30 25.75
C PRO A 447 -2.89 -21.86 25.53
N GLY A 448 -3.76 -21.01 24.99
CA GLY A 448 -3.48 -19.61 24.68
C GLY A 448 -2.54 -19.38 23.48
N LYS A 449 -2.02 -20.44 22.87
CA LYS A 449 -1.11 -20.36 21.72
C LYS A 449 -1.88 -20.05 20.43
N ARG A 450 -1.26 -19.31 19.52
CA ARG A 450 -1.77 -19.05 18.16
C ARG A 450 -1.27 -20.11 17.19
N PRO A 451 -2.12 -20.72 16.36
CA PRO A 451 -1.67 -21.63 15.32
C PRO A 451 -0.93 -20.87 14.21
N ARG A 452 0.18 -21.43 13.73
CA ARG A 452 0.99 -20.87 12.64
C ARG A 452 0.13 -20.62 11.41
N SER A 453 0.17 -19.40 10.89
CA SER A 453 -0.52 -19.03 9.65
C SER A 453 0.42 -18.99 8.46
N SER A 454 -0.14 -18.97 7.24
CA SER A 454 0.58 -18.70 5.98
C SER A 454 0.30 -17.31 5.40
N ILE A 455 -0.46 -16.48 6.11
CA ILE A 455 -0.86 -15.14 5.69
C ILE A 455 0.36 -14.20 5.55
N SER A 456 0.53 -13.55 4.40
CA SER A 456 1.70 -12.69 4.10
C SER A 456 1.35 -11.28 3.56
N PRO A 457 0.62 -10.42 4.31
CA PRO A 457 0.46 -9.03 3.93
C PRO A 457 1.83 -8.36 3.86
N THR A 458 2.13 -7.74 2.73
CA THR A 458 3.46 -7.20 2.41
C THR A 458 3.31 -5.82 1.79
N ILE A 459 4.08 -4.84 2.27
CA ILE A 459 4.16 -3.50 1.68
C ILE A 459 5.59 -3.28 1.20
N VAL A 460 5.75 -2.76 -0.01
CA VAL A 460 7.04 -2.40 -0.59
C VAL A 460 7.11 -0.88 -0.72
N LEU A 461 8.18 -0.30 -0.18
CA LEU A 461 8.49 1.12 -0.25
C LEU A 461 9.76 1.37 -1.07
N ARG A 462 9.81 2.52 -1.75
CA ARG A 462 11.02 3.11 -2.32
C ARG A 462 11.15 4.52 -1.77
N ASP A 463 12.28 4.84 -1.17
CA ASP A 463 12.52 6.15 -0.55
C ASP A 463 11.39 6.57 0.43
N GLY A 464 10.94 5.63 1.26
CA GLY A 464 9.85 5.84 2.23
C GLY A 464 8.46 6.06 1.60
N ARG A 465 8.28 5.77 0.31
CA ARG A 465 7.02 5.93 -0.41
C ARG A 465 6.50 4.58 -0.92
N PRO A 466 5.19 4.32 -0.88
CA PRO A 466 4.64 3.06 -1.33
C PRO A 466 4.84 2.86 -2.84
N VAL A 467 5.35 1.69 -3.19
CA VAL A 467 5.44 1.16 -4.56
C VAL A 467 4.29 0.20 -4.81
N MET A 468 4.09 -0.74 -3.89
CA MET A 468 3.00 -1.70 -3.92
C MET A 468 2.66 -2.18 -2.51
N ALA A 469 1.41 -2.60 -2.32
CA ALA A 469 1.02 -3.45 -1.22
C ALA A 469 0.28 -4.66 -1.79
N VAL A 470 0.55 -5.82 -1.22
CA VAL A 470 0.14 -7.10 -1.77
C VAL A 470 -0.12 -8.12 -0.68
N GLY A 471 -1.05 -9.01 -0.96
CA GLY A 471 -1.34 -10.20 -0.19
C GLY A 471 -2.24 -11.10 -1.03
N ALA A 472 -2.55 -12.28 -0.50
CA ALA A 472 -3.34 -13.24 -1.24
C ALA A 472 -4.25 -14.07 -0.33
N ALA A 473 -5.18 -14.76 -0.97
CA ALA A 473 -5.96 -15.85 -0.41
C ALA A 473 -5.47 -17.22 -0.93
N GLY A 474 -5.56 -18.26 -0.10
CA GLY A 474 -5.26 -19.64 -0.51
C GLY A 474 -4.40 -20.49 0.42
N GLY A 475 -4.49 -20.31 1.74
CA GLY A 475 -3.72 -21.10 2.73
C GLY A 475 -2.21 -21.00 2.50
N ALA A 476 -1.53 -22.15 2.47
CA ALA A 476 -0.09 -22.25 2.21
C ALA A 476 0.39 -21.48 0.95
N THR A 477 -0.43 -21.45 -0.10
CA THR A 477 -0.06 -20.83 -1.38
C THR A 477 -0.01 -19.30 -1.35
N ILE A 478 -0.54 -18.68 -0.29
CA ILE A 478 -0.55 -17.21 -0.11
C ILE A 478 0.87 -16.65 -0.24
N ILE A 479 1.82 -17.28 0.45
CA ILE A 479 3.24 -16.89 0.48
C ILE A 479 3.81 -16.88 -0.95
N MET A 480 3.50 -17.91 -1.74
CA MET A 480 4.00 -18.07 -3.11
C MET A 480 3.47 -16.97 -4.03
N GLY A 481 2.18 -16.62 -3.89
CA GLY A 481 1.53 -15.59 -4.68
C GLY A 481 2.06 -14.19 -4.39
N SER A 482 2.16 -13.82 -3.10
CA SER A 482 2.74 -12.54 -2.69
C SER A 482 4.18 -12.40 -3.15
N HIS A 483 5.00 -13.44 -2.95
CA HIS A 483 6.40 -13.44 -3.36
C HIS A 483 6.57 -13.24 -4.88
N GLN A 484 5.88 -14.04 -5.70
CA GLN A 484 5.97 -13.93 -7.16
C GLN A 484 5.50 -12.57 -7.65
N ALA A 485 4.45 -11.99 -7.06
CA ALA A 485 3.98 -10.65 -7.41
C ALA A 485 5.04 -9.57 -7.12
N VAL A 486 5.74 -9.65 -5.98
CA VAL A 486 6.84 -8.72 -5.65
C VAL A 486 8.00 -8.84 -6.64
N VAL A 487 8.45 -10.08 -6.93
CA VAL A 487 9.51 -10.33 -7.93
C VAL A 487 9.10 -9.79 -9.30
N ASN A 488 7.87 -10.06 -9.74
CA ASN A 488 7.35 -9.58 -11.02
C ASN A 488 7.37 -8.06 -11.17
N VAL A 489 7.03 -7.32 -10.12
CA VAL A 489 7.07 -5.85 -10.13
C VAL A 489 8.51 -5.33 -10.07
N LEU A 490 9.34 -5.85 -9.16
CA LEU A 490 10.65 -5.26 -8.85
C LEU A 490 11.78 -5.73 -9.78
N ASP A 491 11.79 -6.99 -10.21
CA ASP A 491 12.83 -7.56 -11.07
C ASP A 491 12.55 -7.38 -12.56
N PHE A 492 11.28 -7.49 -12.93
CA PHE A 492 10.84 -7.48 -14.33
C PHE A 492 10.15 -6.19 -14.74
N GLY A 493 9.87 -5.28 -13.79
CA GLY A 493 9.27 -3.97 -14.06
C GLY A 493 7.84 -4.05 -14.58
N LEU A 494 7.14 -5.15 -14.31
CA LEU A 494 5.73 -5.32 -14.68
C LEU A 494 4.85 -4.40 -13.84
N ASP A 495 3.76 -3.90 -14.43
CA ASP A 495 2.72 -3.27 -13.61
C ASP A 495 2.02 -4.32 -12.72
N ILE A 496 1.31 -3.87 -11.69
CA ILE A 496 0.70 -4.77 -10.71
C ILE A 496 -0.35 -5.73 -11.33
N ALA A 497 -1.03 -5.35 -12.42
CA ALA A 497 -1.98 -6.25 -13.08
C ALA A 497 -1.25 -7.34 -13.87
N GLN A 498 -0.21 -6.96 -14.62
CA GLN A 498 0.65 -7.90 -15.33
C GLN A 498 1.36 -8.85 -14.36
N ALA A 499 1.85 -8.34 -13.23
CA ALA A 499 2.53 -9.12 -12.20
C ALA A 499 1.62 -10.18 -11.55
N ILE A 500 0.33 -9.87 -11.37
CA ILE A 500 -0.66 -10.81 -10.83
C ILE A 500 -1.17 -11.79 -11.89
N ASP A 501 -1.32 -11.34 -13.14
CA ASP A 501 -1.78 -12.16 -14.26
C ASP A 501 -0.74 -13.21 -14.71
N ALA A 502 0.54 -12.94 -14.44
CA ALA A 502 1.65 -13.84 -14.72
C ALA A 502 1.40 -15.27 -14.21
N GLU A 503 2.10 -16.21 -14.83
CA GLU A 503 2.08 -17.62 -14.47
C GLU A 503 2.43 -17.85 -13.01
N ARG A 504 1.83 -18.86 -12.42
CA ARG A 504 2.11 -19.28 -11.05
C ARG A 504 2.78 -20.61 -10.98
N LEU A 505 3.76 -20.67 -10.10
CA LEU A 505 4.32 -21.91 -9.59
C LEU A 505 4.21 -21.98 -8.07
N ASP A 506 4.07 -23.20 -7.56
CA ASP A 506 4.18 -23.54 -6.15
C ASP A 506 5.04 -24.79 -6.01
N ALA A 507 6.24 -24.62 -5.46
CA ALA A 507 7.23 -25.66 -5.19
C ALA A 507 7.41 -25.90 -3.69
N SER A 508 6.42 -25.57 -2.86
CA SER A 508 6.42 -25.87 -1.42
C SER A 508 6.44 -27.37 -1.10
N THR A 509 6.18 -28.22 -2.10
CA THR A 509 6.30 -29.68 -1.98
C THR A 509 7.23 -30.24 -3.07
N ALA A 510 7.52 -31.54 -3.00
CA ALA A 510 8.29 -32.22 -4.05
C ALA A 510 7.60 -32.13 -5.44
N ASP A 511 6.27 -32.07 -5.45
CA ASP A 511 5.45 -31.86 -6.63
C ASP A 511 5.26 -30.34 -6.85
N MET A 512 5.85 -29.81 -7.93
CA MET A 512 5.74 -28.41 -8.30
C MET A 512 4.46 -28.19 -9.10
N GLN A 513 3.48 -27.52 -8.50
CA GLN A 513 2.29 -27.07 -9.23
C GLN A 513 2.68 -25.94 -10.18
N LEU A 514 2.21 -26.01 -11.42
CA LEU A 514 2.52 -25.01 -12.44
C LEU A 514 1.30 -24.72 -13.31
N GLU A 515 1.01 -23.44 -13.55
CA GLU A 515 0.09 -23.00 -14.60
C GLU A 515 0.68 -23.24 -15.99
N ASN A 516 0.76 -24.52 -16.34
CA ASN A 516 1.53 -25.06 -17.44
C ASN A 516 1.02 -24.62 -18.83
N VAL A 517 -0.18 -24.05 -18.96
CA VAL A 517 -0.65 -23.48 -20.24
C VAL A 517 -0.04 -22.09 -20.47
N ARG A 518 0.37 -21.40 -19.40
CA ARG A 518 1.03 -20.09 -19.44
C ARG A 518 2.53 -20.19 -19.74
N VAL A 519 3.12 -21.36 -19.54
CA VAL A 519 4.55 -21.62 -19.72
C VAL A 519 4.80 -22.38 -21.03
N PRO A 520 5.74 -21.95 -21.89
CA PRO A 520 6.10 -22.68 -23.10
C PRO A 520 6.52 -24.14 -22.84
N PHE A 521 6.22 -25.05 -23.78
CA PHE A 521 6.49 -26.48 -23.61
C PHE A 521 7.99 -26.81 -23.51
N ASP A 522 8.84 -26.08 -24.22
CA ASP A 522 10.29 -26.20 -24.14
C ASP A 522 10.83 -25.79 -22.77
N VAL A 523 10.30 -24.70 -22.18
CA VAL A 523 10.61 -24.30 -20.80
C VAL A 523 10.18 -25.38 -19.80
N GLN A 524 8.97 -25.93 -19.94
CA GLN A 524 8.51 -27.05 -19.10
C GLN A 524 9.41 -28.28 -19.23
N ALA A 525 9.81 -28.62 -20.46
CA ALA A 525 10.70 -29.76 -20.72
C ALA A 525 12.08 -29.55 -20.10
N GLU A 526 12.58 -28.31 -20.09
CA GLU A 526 13.84 -27.95 -19.45
C GLU A 526 13.76 -28.07 -17.92
N LEU A 527 12.69 -27.56 -17.30
CA LEU A 527 12.46 -27.72 -15.86
C LEU A 527 12.38 -29.20 -15.44
N ILE A 528 11.68 -30.03 -16.24
CA ILE A 528 11.65 -31.48 -16.05
C ILE A 528 13.05 -32.09 -16.24
N GLY A 529 13.81 -31.60 -17.21
CA GLY A 529 15.20 -32.01 -17.46
C GLY A 529 16.14 -31.72 -16.30
N ARG A 530 15.91 -30.62 -15.57
CA ARG A 530 16.59 -30.27 -14.30
C ARG A 530 16.08 -31.11 -13.13
N GLY A 531 14.97 -31.85 -13.27
CA GLY A 531 14.47 -32.77 -12.25
C GLY A 531 13.24 -32.28 -11.47
N HIS A 532 12.63 -31.15 -11.85
CA HIS A 532 11.38 -30.69 -11.24
C HIS A 532 10.20 -31.61 -11.63
N GLN A 533 9.38 -31.97 -10.65
CA GLN A 533 8.17 -32.78 -10.86
C GLN A 533 6.97 -31.87 -11.09
N ILE A 534 6.65 -31.58 -12.36
CA ILE A 534 5.55 -30.67 -12.71
C ILE A 534 4.18 -31.34 -12.54
N VAL A 535 3.30 -30.73 -11.75
CA VAL A 535 1.87 -30.99 -11.70
C VAL A 535 1.13 -29.90 -12.48
N PRO A 536 0.53 -30.23 -13.65
CA PRO A 536 -0.20 -29.27 -14.47
C PRO A 536 -1.42 -28.68 -13.75
N ASN A 537 -1.54 -27.35 -13.76
CA ASN A 537 -2.66 -26.61 -13.16
C ASN A 537 -3.42 -25.73 -14.17
N GLY A 538 -3.31 -26.03 -15.47
CA GLY A 538 -4.06 -25.35 -16.52
C GLY A 538 -3.51 -23.96 -16.86
N GLU A 539 -4.41 -23.07 -17.30
CA GLU A 539 -4.06 -21.67 -17.62
C GLU A 539 -4.16 -20.78 -16.38
N TYR A 540 -5.21 -20.95 -15.59
CA TYR A 540 -5.47 -20.22 -14.37
C TYR A 540 -5.78 -21.22 -13.27
N GLY A 541 -4.81 -21.44 -12.38
CA GLY A 541 -5.01 -22.19 -11.14
C GLY A 541 -5.95 -21.44 -10.21
N ALA A 542 -6.72 -22.14 -9.39
CA ALA A 542 -7.71 -21.48 -8.52
C ALA A 542 -7.08 -20.69 -7.36
N LEU A 543 -5.86 -21.06 -6.94
CA LEU A 543 -5.12 -20.49 -5.81
C LEU A 543 -3.63 -20.32 -6.19
N PRO A 544 -2.91 -19.39 -5.56
CA PRO A 544 -3.41 -18.34 -4.66
C PRO A 544 -4.31 -17.33 -5.41
N ARG A 545 -4.92 -16.37 -4.72
CA ARG A 545 -5.65 -15.25 -5.35
C ARG A 545 -5.14 -13.94 -4.80
N VAL A 546 -4.46 -13.15 -5.62
CA VAL A 546 -3.67 -11.99 -5.19
C VAL A 546 -4.46 -10.70 -5.38
N GLN A 547 -4.47 -9.84 -4.37
CA GLN A 547 -4.99 -8.47 -4.49
C GLN A 547 -3.87 -7.51 -4.17
N ALA A 548 -3.76 -6.45 -4.96
CA ALA A 548 -2.68 -5.49 -4.81
C ALA A 548 -3.13 -4.08 -5.14
N ILE A 549 -2.48 -3.14 -4.46
CA ILE A 549 -2.44 -1.74 -4.87
C ILE A 549 -1.01 -1.37 -5.24
N GLY A 550 -0.85 -0.28 -5.99
CA GLY A 550 0.46 0.23 -6.36
C GLY A 550 0.42 1.71 -6.69
N VAL A 551 1.58 2.29 -6.97
CA VAL A 551 1.70 3.69 -7.40
C VAL A 551 2.46 3.75 -8.72
N ASP A 552 1.84 4.35 -9.73
CA ASP A 552 2.52 4.61 -11.00
C ASP A 552 3.62 5.66 -10.78
N ALA A 553 4.88 5.28 -10.95
CA ALA A 553 6.00 6.18 -10.69
C ALA A 553 6.01 7.43 -11.60
N THR A 554 5.39 7.34 -12.79
CA THR A 554 5.36 8.42 -13.78
C THR A 554 4.13 9.31 -13.60
N THR A 555 2.93 8.72 -13.51
CA THR A 555 1.68 9.48 -13.42
C THR A 555 1.31 9.85 -11.98
N ARG A 556 1.91 9.18 -10.99
CA ARG A 556 1.57 9.26 -9.55
C ARG A 556 0.12 8.88 -9.23
N GLU A 557 -0.51 8.13 -10.13
CA GLU A 557 -1.81 7.52 -9.90
C GLU A 557 -1.66 6.35 -8.93
N HIS A 558 -2.63 6.21 -8.03
CA HIS A 558 -2.81 4.99 -7.29
C HIS A 558 -3.46 3.97 -8.22
N LEU A 559 -2.92 2.76 -8.18
CA LEU A 559 -3.32 1.63 -8.99
C LEU A 559 -3.93 0.58 -8.07
N GLY A 560 -4.91 -0.15 -8.58
CA GLY A 560 -5.44 -1.32 -7.90
C GLY A 560 -5.72 -2.44 -8.89
N THR A 561 -5.59 -3.67 -8.42
CA THR A 561 -6.02 -4.84 -9.18
C THR A 561 -6.40 -5.97 -8.23
N SER A 562 -7.34 -6.78 -8.69
CA SER A 562 -7.76 -8.00 -8.03
C SER A 562 -7.59 -9.14 -9.02
N ASP A 563 -7.10 -10.27 -8.52
CA ASP A 563 -6.84 -11.44 -9.34
C ASP A 563 -8.00 -11.81 -10.27
N SER A 564 -7.68 -12.07 -11.53
CA SER A 564 -8.66 -12.56 -12.51
C SER A 564 -9.23 -13.94 -12.16
N ARG A 565 -8.56 -14.70 -11.28
CA ARG A 565 -9.03 -16.00 -10.75
C ARG A 565 -10.18 -15.88 -9.74
N THR A 566 -10.63 -14.68 -9.39
CA THR A 566 -11.79 -14.42 -8.52
C THR A 566 -12.70 -13.34 -9.09
N ASP A 567 -13.82 -13.11 -8.42
CA ASP A 567 -14.63 -11.90 -8.57
C ASP A 567 -13.73 -10.66 -8.38
N GLN A 568 -13.57 -9.88 -9.45
CA GLN A 568 -12.67 -8.72 -9.49
C GLN A 568 -13.33 -7.48 -8.90
N ALA A 569 -13.01 -7.15 -7.65
CA ALA A 569 -13.64 -6.05 -6.93
C ALA A 569 -12.64 -4.97 -6.51
N THR A 570 -12.17 -4.23 -7.50
CA THR A 570 -11.26 -3.09 -7.29
C THR A 570 -11.98 -1.78 -7.58
N TYR A 571 -11.85 -0.83 -6.67
CA TYR A 571 -12.50 0.47 -6.75
C TYR A 571 -11.49 1.58 -6.50
N ALA A 572 -11.56 2.64 -7.30
CA ALA A 572 -10.86 3.89 -7.05
C ALA A 572 -11.83 4.95 -6.54
N GLN A 573 -11.33 5.79 -5.64
CA GLN A 573 -11.98 7.02 -5.21
C GLN A 573 -12.10 7.97 -6.41
N GLU A 574 -13.28 8.54 -6.64
CA GLU A 574 -13.55 9.38 -7.81
C GLU A 574 -12.89 10.76 -7.67
N SER A 575 -13.04 11.37 -6.48
CA SER A 575 -12.40 12.63 -6.15
C SER A 575 -12.09 12.74 -4.66
N VAL A 576 -11.13 13.59 -4.31
CA VAL A 576 -10.67 13.75 -2.92
C VAL A 576 -10.21 15.16 -2.59
N VAL A 577 -10.48 15.57 -1.36
CA VAL A 577 -9.92 16.77 -0.74
C VAL A 577 -9.10 16.37 0.48
N LEU A 578 -7.81 16.67 0.43
CA LEU A 578 -6.83 16.56 1.51
C LEU A 578 -6.56 17.94 2.12
N ARG A 579 -5.94 17.95 3.31
CA ARG A 579 -5.47 19.17 3.95
C ARG A 579 -4.08 18.99 4.54
N ALA A 580 -3.14 19.84 4.14
CA ALA A 580 -1.82 19.97 4.74
C ALA A 580 -1.82 21.21 5.65
N ALA A 581 -1.92 21.00 6.96
CA ALA A 581 -2.06 22.09 7.91
C ALA A 581 -1.45 21.75 9.28
N GLY A 582 -0.94 22.77 9.95
CA GLY A 582 -0.60 22.73 11.36
C GLY A 582 -1.12 23.95 12.11
N PRO A 583 -0.92 24.02 13.43
CA PRO A 583 -1.31 25.18 14.25
C PRO A 583 -0.57 26.48 13.86
N ASP A 584 0.50 26.38 13.10
CA ASP A 584 1.30 27.49 12.58
C ASP A 584 2.00 27.10 11.26
N ARG A 585 2.67 28.07 10.63
CA ARG A 585 3.39 27.87 9.35
C ARG A 585 4.50 26.82 9.40
N VAL A 586 5.11 26.58 10.57
CA VAL A 586 6.18 25.59 10.73
C VAL A 586 5.59 24.20 10.66
N ALA A 587 4.53 23.94 11.43
CA ALA A 587 3.82 22.68 11.36
C ALA A 587 3.10 22.47 10.01
N THR A 588 2.60 23.53 9.37
CA THR A 588 2.08 23.41 7.99
C THR A 588 3.19 22.99 7.02
N ALA A 589 4.41 23.53 7.13
CA ALA A 589 5.54 23.10 6.29
C ALA A 589 5.93 21.63 6.53
N VAL A 590 5.88 21.16 7.79
CA VAL A 590 6.07 19.74 8.12
C VAL A 590 4.97 18.88 7.51
N ALA A 591 3.69 19.27 7.62
CA ALA A 591 2.58 18.53 7.00
C ALA A 591 2.68 18.47 5.47
N ILE A 592 3.14 19.54 4.83
CA ILE A 592 3.45 19.57 3.39
C ILE A 592 4.56 18.58 3.05
N SER A 593 5.61 18.55 3.87
CA SER A 593 6.73 17.62 3.69
C SER A 593 6.29 16.17 3.79
N GLN A 594 5.53 15.82 4.83
CA GLN A 594 4.99 14.47 5.03
C GLN A 594 4.17 13.99 3.83
N GLN A 595 3.25 14.79 3.31
CA GLN A 595 2.43 14.40 2.16
C GLN A 595 3.22 14.05 0.89
N THR A 596 4.44 14.57 0.73
CA THR A 596 5.19 14.47 -0.53
C THR A 596 6.52 13.73 -0.42
N PHE A 597 7.22 13.78 0.71
CA PHE A 597 8.56 13.24 0.86
C PHE A 597 8.56 12.11 1.89
N GLY A 598 8.87 10.88 1.44
CA GLY A 598 9.05 9.72 2.32
C GLY A 598 10.41 9.74 2.98
N ARG A 599 11.46 9.91 2.17
CA ARG A 599 12.86 10.09 2.57
C ARG A 599 13.47 11.25 1.79
N ALA A 600 14.38 12.00 2.40
CA ALA A 600 15.15 13.05 1.74
C ALA A 600 16.50 13.28 2.44
N GLY A 601 17.60 12.88 1.80
CA GLY A 601 18.95 13.06 2.35
C GLY A 601 19.36 14.53 2.53
N THR A 602 18.69 15.45 1.84
CA THR A 602 18.83 16.90 1.98
C THR A 602 17.49 17.51 2.37
N VAL A 603 17.52 18.52 3.25
CA VAL A 603 16.37 19.40 3.53
C VAL A 603 16.78 20.86 3.32
N VAL A 604 15.90 21.66 2.74
CA VAL A 604 16.09 23.11 2.62
C VAL A 604 15.34 23.82 3.75
N LEU A 605 16.03 24.66 4.50
CA LEU A 605 15.48 25.33 5.68
C LEU A 605 15.48 26.86 5.51
N ALA A 606 14.33 27.50 5.73
CA ALA A 606 14.18 28.95 5.65
C ALA A 606 13.36 29.53 6.82
N ALA A 607 13.64 30.76 7.22
CA ALA A 607 12.80 31.51 8.19
C ALA A 607 12.02 32.67 7.54
N GLY A 608 12.50 33.17 6.39
CA GLY A 608 11.95 34.32 5.68
C GLY A 608 11.09 33.92 4.48
N LEU A 609 9.97 34.62 4.27
CA LEU A 609 9.02 34.31 3.20
C LEU A 609 9.63 34.39 1.79
N ILE A 610 10.55 35.34 1.59
CA ILE A 610 11.17 35.61 0.29
C ILE A 610 12.28 34.59 -0.02
N ASP A 611 13.05 34.21 0.99
CA ASP A 611 14.11 33.21 0.83
C ASP A 611 13.48 31.83 0.56
N ALA A 612 12.35 31.51 1.21
CA ALA A 612 11.57 30.30 0.91
C ALA A 612 11.05 30.27 -0.53
N LEU A 613 10.50 31.39 -1.03
CA LEU A 613 10.03 31.50 -2.42
C LEU A 613 11.17 31.24 -3.42
N ALA A 614 12.32 31.91 -3.24
CA ALA A 614 13.46 31.74 -4.14
C ALA A 614 14.10 30.34 -4.02
N GLY A 615 14.04 29.74 -2.83
CA GLY A 615 14.60 28.44 -2.52
C GLY A 615 13.81 27.24 -3.04
N GLY A 616 12.52 27.39 -3.34
CA GLY A 616 11.66 26.29 -3.77
C GLY A 616 12.20 25.48 -4.97
N PRO A 617 12.60 26.12 -6.08
CA PRO A 617 13.19 25.42 -7.22
C PRO A 617 14.50 24.68 -6.89
N LEU A 618 15.32 25.25 -5.99
CA LEU A 618 16.55 24.59 -5.51
C LEU A 618 16.23 23.36 -4.65
N ALA A 619 15.23 23.47 -3.75
CA ALA A 619 14.79 22.34 -2.95
C ALA A 619 14.31 21.18 -3.82
N PHE A 620 13.51 21.47 -4.86
CA PHE A 620 13.08 20.45 -5.82
C PHE A 620 14.24 19.81 -6.57
N ALA A 621 15.22 20.59 -7.03
CA ALA A 621 16.40 20.08 -7.73
C ALA A 621 17.27 19.14 -6.87
N GLU A 622 17.26 19.32 -5.55
CA GLU A 622 17.95 18.46 -4.57
C GLU A 622 17.09 17.26 -4.12
N GLY A 623 15.85 17.11 -4.62
CA GLY A 623 14.91 16.11 -4.14
C GLY A 623 14.47 16.34 -2.69
N ALA A 624 14.52 17.59 -2.23
CA ALA A 624 14.39 17.98 -0.84
C ALA A 624 13.06 18.71 -0.53
N PRO A 625 12.47 18.50 0.66
CA PRO A 625 11.43 19.39 1.15
C PRO A 625 12.00 20.77 1.51
N LEU A 626 11.11 21.77 1.50
CA LEU A 626 11.38 23.09 2.07
C LEU A 626 10.66 23.21 3.41
N LEU A 627 11.42 23.21 4.50
CA LEU A 627 10.89 23.41 5.85
C LEU A 627 11.05 24.85 6.31
N LEU A 628 10.19 25.25 7.24
CA LEU A 628 10.22 26.57 7.86
C LEU A 628 10.69 26.48 9.31
N THR A 629 11.43 27.48 9.76
CA THR A 629 11.89 27.58 11.16
C THR A 629 11.70 28.98 11.74
N GLY A 630 11.78 29.08 13.08
CA GLY A 630 11.94 30.35 13.77
C GLY A 630 13.33 30.96 13.50
N PRO A 631 13.49 32.30 13.60
CA PRO A 631 14.78 32.93 13.31
C PRO A 631 15.86 32.59 14.35
N ASP A 632 15.46 32.40 15.61
CA ASP A 632 16.37 32.35 16.75
C ASP A 632 16.48 30.97 17.42
N ALA A 633 15.56 30.04 17.10
CA ALA A 633 15.54 28.69 17.67
C ALA A 633 14.93 27.70 16.67
N LEU A 634 15.49 26.50 16.64
CA LEU A 634 14.97 25.38 15.86
C LEU A 634 13.77 24.77 16.60
N ASP A 635 12.73 24.44 15.85
CA ASP A 635 11.51 23.82 16.39
C ASP A 635 11.68 22.30 16.49
N ASP A 636 11.25 21.70 17.58
CA ASP A 636 11.36 20.24 17.79
C ASP A 636 10.60 19.45 16.71
N ARG A 637 9.50 20.01 16.16
CA ARG A 637 8.75 19.38 15.05
C ARG A 637 9.57 19.33 13.77
N VAL A 638 10.44 20.31 13.55
CA VAL A 638 11.35 20.33 12.40
C VAL A 638 12.45 19.30 12.60
N LEU A 639 13.01 19.17 13.81
CA LEU A 639 13.99 18.13 14.13
C LEU A 639 13.41 16.71 13.95
N ALA A 640 12.20 16.46 14.47
CA ALA A 640 11.52 15.18 14.26
C ALA A 640 11.32 14.87 12.76
N GLU A 641 11.03 15.90 11.96
CA GLU A 641 10.91 15.76 10.50
C GLU A 641 12.24 15.44 9.81
N PHE A 642 13.37 15.98 10.29
CA PHE A 642 14.70 15.59 9.82
C PHE A 642 14.99 14.11 10.09
N GLU A 643 14.65 13.63 11.29
CA GLU A 643 14.81 12.22 11.68
C GLU A 643 13.93 11.31 10.81
N ARG A 644 12.65 11.67 10.62
CA ARG A 644 11.70 10.93 9.77
C ARG A 644 12.20 10.79 8.33
N LEU A 645 12.75 11.87 7.78
CA LEU A 645 13.26 11.92 6.41
C LEU A 645 14.61 11.21 6.23
N ASP A 646 15.24 10.75 7.32
CA ASP A 646 16.61 10.25 7.34
C ASP A 646 17.58 11.24 6.67
N ALA A 647 17.46 12.51 7.03
CA ALA A 647 18.20 13.59 6.42
C ALA A 647 19.64 13.66 6.98
N GLU A 648 20.61 13.81 6.10
CA GLU A 648 22.03 13.93 6.46
C GLU A 648 22.54 15.38 6.30
N ARG A 649 21.90 16.15 5.43
CA ARG A 649 22.33 17.50 5.02
C ARG A 649 21.19 18.50 5.16
N VAL A 650 21.54 19.71 5.58
CA VAL A 650 20.61 20.85 5.61
C VAL A 650 21.18 22.05 4.85
N MET A 651 20.37 22.60 3.95
CA MET A 651 20.67 23.84 3.23
C MET A 651 19.92 25.01 3.86
N VAL A 652 20.63 25.85 4.61
CA VAL A 652 20.05 26.99 5.31
C VAL A 652 20.02 28.22 4.40
N LEU A 653 18.83 28.73 4.11
CA LEU A 653 18.63 29.91 3.28
C LEU A 653 18.59 31.19 4.11
N GLY A 654 19.38 32.18 3.69
CA GLY A 654 19.46 33.49 4.32
C GLY A 654 20.62 33.63 5.32
N GLY A 655 20.97 34.88 5.61
CA GLY A 655 22.08 35.21 6.53
C GLY A 655 21.73 34.95 8.01
N GLU A 656 22.69 35.22 8.90
CA GLU A 656 22.52 35.04 10.36
C GLU A 656 21.38 35.88 10.96
N ALA A 657 20.96 36.96 10.29
CA ALA A 657 19.80 37.76 10.71
C ALA A 657 18.44 37.12 10.38
N ALA A 658 18.41 36.18 9.42
CA ALA A 658 17.20 35.44 9.05
C ALA A 658 17.14 34.10 9.79
N VAL A 659 18.26 33.35 9.79
CA VAL A 659 18.42 32.11 10.53
C VAL A 659 19.70 32.20 11.34
N SER A 660 19.57 32.38 12.65
CA SER A 660 20.67 32.64 13.57
C SER A 660 21.68 31.49 13.66
N ARG A 661 22.85 31.76 14.26
CA ARG A 661 23.81 30.71 14.59
C ARG A 661 23.26 29.67 15.56
N ALA A 662 22.39 30.08 16.49
CA ALA A 662 21.80 29.15 17.45
C ALA A 662 21.02 28.04 16.74
N VAL A 663 20.33 28.36 15.64
CA VAL A 663 19.64 27.36 14.81
C VAL A 663 20.64 26.43 14.12
N THR A 664 21.71 26.95 13.52
CA THR A 664 22.71 26.11 12.85
C THR A 664 23.52 25.26 13.82
N ASP A 665 23.85 25.79 14.99
CA ASP A 665 24.55 25.04 16.04
C ASP A 665 23.66 23.88 16.56
N ALA A 666 22.34 24.07 16.60
CA ALA A 666 21.40 23.01 16.95
C ALA A 666 21.31 21.92 15.86
N LEU A 667 21.33 22.31 14.58
CA LEU A 667 21.38 21.36 13.45
C LEU A 667 22.69 20.55 13.46
N ASP A 668 23.83 21.20 13.66
CA ASP A 668 25.13 20.53 13.79
C ASP A 668 25.15 19.57 14.99
N ALA A 669 24.54 19.97 16.11
CA ALA A 669 24.43 19.13 17.31
C ALA A 669 23.53 17.90 17.10
N ALA A 670 22.56 17.98 16.18
CA ALA A 670 21.75 16.85 15.73
C ALA A 670 22.49 15.96 14.71
N GLY A 671 23.73 16.27 14.35
CA GLY A 671 24.56 15.48 13.44
C GLY A 671 24.38 15.82 11.95
N LEU A 672 23.64 16.88 11.62
CA LEU A 672 23.37 17.29 10.24
C LEU A 672 24.53 18.11 9.66
N SER A 673 24.87 17.88 8.39
CA SER A 673 25.83 18.71 7.66
C SER A 673 25.18 20.02 7.21
N VAL A 674 25.50 21.13 7.88
CA VAL A 674 24.94 22.46 7.58
C VAL A 674 25.69 23.15 6.43
N ASP A 675 24.95 23.53 5.39
CA ASP A 675 25.42 24.35 4.27
C ASP A 675 24.55 25.60 4.13
N ARG A 676 25.15 26.79 4.23
CA ARG A 676 24.42 28.06 4.21
C ARG A 676 24.50 28.73 2.84
N VAL A 677 23.34 29.11 2.30
CA VAL A 677 23.18 29.91 1.07
C VAL A 677 22.62 31.29 1.43
N ALA A 678 23.45 32.32 1.36
CA ALA A 678 23.06 33.65 1.85
C ALA A 678 23.77 34.79 1.12
N GLY A 679 23.06 35.91 0.98
CA GLY A 679 23.61 37.22 0.68
C GLY A 679 23.34 38.24 1.79
N PRO A 680 23.88 39.47 1.68
CA PRO A 680 23.63 40.55 2.64
C PRO A 680 22.16 41.00 2.71
N ASP A 681 21.36 40.70 1.68
CA ASP A 681 19.93 40.95 1.62
C ASP A 681 19.22 39.87 0.79
N ARG A 682 17.89 39.98 0.68
CA ARG A 682 17.03 39.02 -0.06
C ARG A 682 17.39 38.90 -1.55
N PHE A 683 17.86 39.98 -2.18
CA PHE A 683 18.18 39.99 -3.60
C PHE A 683 19.48 39.22 -3.84
N ALA A 684 20.46 39.44 -2.97
CA ALA A 684 21.73 38.72 -3.02
C ALA A 684 21.57 37.24 -2.59
N THR A 685 20.68 36.92 -1.64
CA THR A 685 20.35 35.52 -1.33
C THR A 685 19.71 34.82 -2.53
N ALA A 686 18.74 35.45 -3.21
CA ALA A 686 18.14 34.89 -4.41
C ALA A 686 19.16 34.69 -5.55
N ALA A 687 20.10 35.62 -5.72
CA ALA A 687 21.21 35.48 -6.67
C ALA A 687 22.13 34.29 -6.31
N ALA A 688 22.46 34.09 -5.03
CA ALA A 688 23.27 32.95 -4.58
C ALA A 688 22.55 31.60 -4.77
N ILE A 689 21.23 31.56 -4.56
CA ILE A 689 20.40 30.39 -4.88
C ILE A 689 20.41 30.13 -6.39
N ALA A 690 20.26 31.18 -7.21
CA ALA A 690 20.28 31.06 -8.66
C ALA A 690 21.63 30.56 -9.21
N GLU A 691 22.75 30.92 -8.58
CA GLU A 691 24.08 30.40 -8.93
C GLU A 691 24.19 28.90 -8.65
N ARG A 692 23.60 28.43 -7.53
CA ARG A 692 23.58 27.01 -7.17
C ARG A 692 22.71 26.19 -8.11
N LEU A 693 21.52 26.70 -8.44
CA LEU A 693 20.56 26.01 -9.31
C LEU A 693 20.98 26.04 -10.79
N GLY A 694 21.56 27.16 -11.25
CA GLY A 694 21.92 27.37 -12.65
C GLY A 694 20.74 27.82 -13.53
N GLY A 695 20.54 27.15 -14.66
CA GLY A 695 19.50 27.46 -15.66
C GLY A 695 19.90 28.53 -16.69
N ASP A 696 19.40 28.39 -17.92
CA ASP A 696 19.60 29.36 -19.01
C ASP A 696 18.59 30.52 -18.98
N GLU A 697 17.39 30.26 -18.46
CA GLU A 697 16.31 31.23 -18.28
C GLU A 697 16.07 31.50 -16.79
N ALA A 698 15.28 32.53 -16.46
CA ALA A 698 14.92 32.84 -15.07
C ALA A 698 13.55 33.50 -14.94
N PHE A 699 12.85 33.18 -13.85
CA PHE A 699 11.69 33.94 -13.42
C PHE A 699 12.13 35.19 -12.66
N VAL A 700 11.43 36.30 -12.88
CA VAL A 700 11.67 37.57 -12.19
C VAL A 700 10.42 37.99 -11.42
N ALA A 701 10.56 38.16 -10.12
CA ALA A 701 9.48 38.49 -9.19
C ALA A 701 9.82 39.70 -8.31
N SER A 702 8.79 40.33 -7.75
CA SER A 702 8.98 41.43 -6.79
C SER A 702 9.56 40.93 -5.46
N GLY A 703 10.67 41.51 -5.02
CA GLY A 703 11.24 41.25 -3.69
C GLY A 703 10.44 41.84 -2.51
N ARG A 704 9.35 42.57 -2.81
CA ARG A 704 8.51 43.29 -1.83
C ARG A 704 7.07 42.79 -1.77
N ALA A 705 6.53 42.25 -2.87
CA ALA A 705 5.15 41.77 -2.96
C ALA A 705 5.09 40.37 -3.60
N PRO A 706 5.39 39.30 -2.84
CA PRO A 706 5.57 37.95 -3.39
C PRO A 706 4.24 37.21 -3.67
N ALA A 707 3.09 37.81 -3.37
CA ALA A 707 1.80 37.13 -3.50
C ALA A 707 1.53 36.64 -4.93
N ASP A 708 1.86 37.46 -5.93
CA ASP A 708 1.71 37.12 -7.35
C ASP A 708 2.73 36.07 -7.80
N ALA A 709 3.86 35.98 -7.10
CA ALA A 709 4.97 35.08 -7.43
C ALA A 709 4.85 33.71 -6.76
N LEU A 710 3.98 33.56 -5.76
CA LEU A 710 3.88 32.33 -4.97
C LEU A 710 3.49 31.13 -5.85
N SER A 711 2.60 31.35 -6.82
CA SER A 711 2.17 30.28 -7.74
C SER A 711 3.22 29.88 -8.78
N VAL A 712 4.30 30.65 -8.96
CA VAL A 712 5.36 30.30 -9.95
C VAL A 712 6.34 29.26 -9.41
N GLY A 713 6.38 29.03 -8.09
CA GLY A 713 7.30 28.09 -7.46
C GLY A 713 7.34 26.72 -8.14
N PRO A 714 6.19 26.03 -8.34
CA PRO A 714 6.16 24.72 -8.96
C PRO A 714 6.60 24.73 -10.44
N LEU A 715 6.20 25.76 -11.20
CA LEU A 715 6.62 25.93 -12.59
C LEU A 715 8.14 26.16 -12.69
N ALA A 716 8.69 27.02 -11.83
CA ALA A 716 10.12 27.28 -11.74
C ALA A 716 10.90 26.02 -11.35
N ALA A 717 10.37 25.22 -10.42
CA ALA A 717 10.94 23.94 -10.02
C ALA A 717 11.02 22.94 -11.19
N ILE A 718 9.91 22.67 -11.89
CA ILE A 718 9.88 21.65 -12.95
C ILE A 718 10.65 22.08 -14.21
N THR A 719 10.77 23.37 -14.46
CA THR A 719 11.56 23.93 -15.58
C THR A 719 13.03 24.14 -15.23
N GLY A 720 13.44 23.92 -13.97
CA GLY A 720 14.81 24.13 -13.51
C GLY A 720 15.27 25.59 -13.58
N GLN A 721 14.33 26.53 -13.48
CA GLN A 721 14.60 27.97 -13.58
C GLN A 721 14.64 28.62 -12.19
N PRO A 722 15.64 29.45 -11.89
CA PRO A 722 15.67 30.20 -10.63
C PRO A 722 14.66 31.34 -10.61
N ILE A 723 14.24 31.70 -9.41
CA ILE A 723 13.42 32.89 -9.15
C ILE A 723 14.33 34.01 -8.63
N LEU A 724 14.56 35.00 -9.47
CA LEU A 724 15.34 36.20 -9.16
C LEU A 724 14.41 37.36 -8.75
N LEU A 725 14.92 38.23 -7.90
CA LEU A 725 14.11 39.27 -7.26
C LEU A 725 14.50 40.68 -7.74
N VAL A 726 13.50 41.52 -7.97
CA VAL A 726 13.66 42.93 -8.33
C VAL A 726 12.90 43.85 -7.39
N GLU A 727 13.29 45.13 -7.36
CA GLU A 727 12.43 46.18 -6.80
C GLU A 727 11.36 46.54 -7.85
N ARG A 728 10.31 47.26 -7.43
CA ARG A 728 9.22 47.63 -8.35
C ARG A 728 9.72 48.39 -9.57
N ASP A 729 10.62 49.34 -9.37
CA ASP A 729 11.06 50.34 -10.34
C ASP A 729 12.56 50.26 -10.66
N SER A 730 13.28 49.27 -10.14
CA SER A 730 14.70 49.07 -10.42
C SER A 730 15.14 47.61 -10.32
N VAL A 731 16.15 47.25 -11.10
CA VAL A 731 16.86 45.97 -11.02
C VAL A 731 18.06 46.16 -10.08
N PRO A 732 18.11 45.50 -8.90
CA PRO A 732 19.28 45.54 -8.04
C PRO A 732 20.53 45.04 -8.77
N ALA A 733 21.70 45.62 -8.48
CA ALA A 733 22.94 45.28 -9.18
C ALA A 733 23.30 43.79 -9.09
N VAL A 734 23.03 43.16 -7.94
CA VAL A 734 23.24 41.72 -7.73
C VAL A 734 22.31 40.87 -8.60
N THR A 735 21.06 41.30 -8.78
CA THR A 735 20.11 40.64 -9.67
C THR A 735 20.51 40.80 -11.13
N ALA A 736 20.94 42.00 -11.52
CA ALA A 736 21.42 42.26 -12.88
C ALA A 736 22.63 41.37 -13.21
N ALA A 737 23.58 41.22 -12.28
CA ALA A 737 24.72 40.31 -12.45
C ALA A 737 24.29 38.84 -12.57
N ALA A 738 23.31 38.39 -11.78
CA ALA A 738 22.78 37.03 -11.85
C ALA A 738 22.01 36.73 -13.15
N LEU A 739 21.56 37.78 -13.86
CA LEU A 739 20.91 37.70 -15.18
C LEU A 739 21.91 37.76 -16.35
N GLU A 740 23.17 38.11 -16.11
CA GLU A 740 24.18 38.16 -17.18
C GLU A 740 24.39 36.78 -17.79
N GLY A 741 24.25 36.70 -19.12
CA GLY A 741 24.45 35.46 -19.87
C GLY A 741 23.21 34.57 -20.00
N ARG A 742 22.10 34.89 -19.32
CA ARG A 742 20.81 34.19 -19.46
C ARG A 742 20.10 34.58 -20.76
N SER A 743 19.45 33.62 -21.40
CA SER A 743 18.86 33.79 -22.73
C SER A 743 17.49 34.48 -22.71
N ALA A 744 16.68 34.27 -21.66
CA ALA A 744 15.37 34.88 -21.50
C ALA A 744 14.96 35.03 -20.03
N THR A 745 13.92 35.85 -19.80
CA THR A 745 13.29 36.03 -18.49
C THR A 745 11.78 36.03 -18.58
N THR A 746 11.12 35.59 -17.52
CA THR A 746 9.67 35.69 -17.37
C THR A 746 9.31 36.49 -16.13
N VAL A 747 8.73 37.67 -16.33
CA VAL A 747 8.23 38.53 -15.26
C VAL A 747 6.91 37.99 -14.73
N VAL A 748 6.82 37.80 -13.42
CA VAL A 748 5.60 37.33 -12.75
C VAL A 748 4.94 38.49 -12.02
N GLY A 749 3.66 38.73 -12.34
CA GLY A 749 2.85 39.81 -11.76
C GLY A 749 2.69 41.01 -12.68
N GLY A 750 1.71 41.86 -12.36
CA GLY A 750 1.36 43.04 -13.15
C GLY A 750 2.36 44.21 -13.05
N THR A 751 2.11 45.27 -13.83
CA THR A 751 2.94 46.48 -13.83
C THR A 751 2.92 47.26 -12.51
N ALA A 752 1.92 46.98 -11.65
CA ALA A 752 1.85 47.53 -10.31
C ALA A 752 2.95 47.01 -9.37
N VAL A 753 3.41 45.77 -9.59
CA VAL A 753 4.43 45.11 -8.74
C VAL A 753 5.81 45.07 -9.40
N VAL A 754 5.88 44.97 -10.72
CA VAL A 754 7.12 45.06 -11.52
C VAL A 754 6.86 45.96 -12.73
N ASP A 755 7.41 47.18 -12.69
CA ASP A 755 7.19 48.22 -13.70
C ASP A 755 7.69 47.82 -15.08
N GLU A 756 7.10 48.37 -16.14
CA GLU A 756 7.53 48.14 -17.53
C GLU A 756 8.98 48.60 -17.78
N GLY A 757 9.46 49.58 -17.02
CA GLY A 757 10.86 50.02 -17.03
C GLY A 757 11.82 48.94 -16.57
N VAL A 758 11.43 48.18 -15.55
CA VAL A 758 12.19 47.02 -15.07
C VAL A 758 12.15 45.91 -16.11
N GLU A 759 10.97 45.56 -16.63
CA GLU A 759 10.80 44.54 -17.66
C GLU A 759 11.70 44.80 -18.89
N ARG A 760 11.69 46.01 -19.43
CA ARG A 760 12.53 46.40 -20.59
C ARG A 760 14.03 46.30 -20.33
N ALA A 761 14.47 46.25 -19.09
CA ALA A 761 15.88 46.10 -18.72
C ALA A 761 16.32 44.63 -18.59
N LEU A 762 15.38 43.67 -18.65
CA LEU A 762 15.66 42.24 -18.54
C LEU A 762 15.99 41.61 -19.91
N PRO A 763 16.71 40.48 -19.95
CA PRO A 763 17.01 39.78 -21.20
C PRO A 763 15.75 39.08 -21.76
N ASN A 764 15.37 39.42 -22.99
CA ASN A 764 14.23 38.84 -23.74
C ASN A 764 12.98 38.54 -22.87
N PRO A 765 12.38 39.57 -22.24
CA PRO A 765 11.34 39.35 -21.24
C PRO A 765 10.02 38.91 -21.86
N THR A 766 9.38 37.94 -21.21
CA THR A 766 7.94 37.65 -21.31
C THR A 766 7.27 37.97 -19.97
N ARG A 767 5.93 38.06 -19.93
CA ARG A 767 5.19 38.38 -18.70
C ARG A 767 4.01 37.46 -18.50
N LEU A 768 3.92 36.90 -17.28
CA LEU A 768 2.74 36.19 -16.76
C LEU A 768 2.03 37.11 -15.77
N ALA A 769 0.91 37.69 -16.17
CA ALA A 769 0.17 38.66 -15.37
C ALA A 769 -1.32 38.71 -15.74
N GLY A 770 -2.14 39.05 -14.75
CA GLY A 770 -3.55 39.37 -14.91
C GLY A 770 -3.92 40.70 -14.27
N VAL A 771 -5.23 40.99 -14.24
CA VAL A 771 -5.77 42.21 -13.62
C VAL A 771 -5.59 42.24 -12.10
N ASP A 772 -5.44 41.06 -11.49
CA ASP A 772 -5.15 40.83 -10.08
C ASP A 772 -4.29 39.56 -9.92
N ARG A 773 -4.11 39.12 -8.67
CA ARG A 773 -3.31 37.94 -8.32
C ARG A 773 -3.92 36.63 -8.79
N PHE A 774 -5.25 36.54 -8.90
CA PHE A 774 -5.96 35.33 -9.29
C PHE A 774 -5.86 35.15 -10.81
N ALA A 775 -6.06 36.22 -11.57
CA ALA A 775 -5.82 36.23 -13.01
C ALA A 775 -4.33 36.06 -13.37
N THR A 776 -3.41 36.52 -12.51
CA THR A 776 -1.98 36.20 -12.64
C THR A 776 -1.73 34.70 -12.40
N ASN A 777 -2.37 34.12 -11.38
CA ASN A 777 -2.31 32.69 -11.14
C ASN A 777 -2.85 31.88 -12.33
N ASP A 778 -3.92 32.31 -13.00
CA ASP A 778 -4.40 31.69 -14.25
C ASP A 778 -3.33 31.64 -15.36
N ALA A 779 -2.62 32.75 -15.58
CA ALA A 779 -1.54 32.80 -16.55
C ALA A 779 -0.39 31.84 -16.20
N VAL A 780 -0.08 31.72 -14.91
CA VAL A 780 0.94 30.77 -14.41
C VAL A 780 0.46 29.32 -14.52
N LEU A 781 -0.81 29.04 -14.26
CA LEU A 781 -1.39 27.71 -14.41
C LEU A 781 -1.37 27.24 -15.86
N ALA A 782 -1.72 28.11 -16.82
CA ALA A 782 -1.62 27.79 -18.24
C ALA A 782 -0.17 27.41 -18.63
N ALA A 783 0.81 28.22 -18.22
CA ALA A 783 2.22 27.91 -18.46
C ALA A 783 2.70 26.63 -17.73
N SER A 784 2.13 26.33 -16.55
CA SER A 784 2.40 25.12 -15.78
C SER A 784 1.93 23.87 -16.53
N VAL A 785 0.75 23.92 -17.15
CA VAL A 785 0.21 22.83 -17.96
C VAL A 785 1.07 22.60 -19.21
N ASP A 786 1.48 23.68 -19.89
CA ASP A 786 2.40 23.60 -21.03
C ASP A 786 3.76 22.98 -20.66
N ALA A 787 4.18 23.15 -19.40
CA ALA A 787 5.40 22.56 -18.84
C ALA A 787 5.23 21.12 -18.29
N GLY A 788 4.01 20.56 -18.34
CA GLY A 788 3.72 19.17 -17.97
C GLY A 788 3.12 18.95 -16.56
N LEU A 789 2.80 20.01 -15.82
CA LEU A 789 2.03 19.90 -14.57
C LEU A 789 0.55 19.64 -14.87
N ARG A 790 -0.13 18.89 -14.00
CA ARG A 790 -1.46 18.36 -14.28
C ARG A 790 -2.54 19.07 -13.46
N THR A 791 -3.65 19.46 -14.09
CA THR A 791 -4.81 20.11 -13.43
C THR A 791 -5.73 19.13 -12.72
N VAL A 792 -5.60 17.83 -13.00
CA VAL A 792 -6.27 16.75 -12.27
C VAL A 792 -5.86 16.69 -10.80
N ARG A 793 -4.70 17.27 -10.45
CA ARG A 793 -4.19 17.38 -9.07
C ARG A 793 -3.88 18.86 -8.76
N ARG A 794 -4.54 19.44 -7.77
CA ARG A 794 -4.40 20.85 -7.40
C ARG A 794 -4.09 21.01 -5.93
N TRP A 795 -3.09 21.83 -5.62
CA TRP A 795 -2.87 22.33 -4.28
C TRP A 795 -3.47 23.72 -4.20
N ILE A 796 -4.23 24.01 -3.16
CA ILE A 796 -5.00 25.25 -3.03
C ILE A 796 -4.48 26.03 -1.84
N ALA A 797 -4.06 27.27 -2.09
CA ALA A 797 -3.68 28.22 -1.06
C ALA A 797 -4.68 29.37 -0.99
N ALA A 798 -4.96 29.85 0.22
CA ALA A 798 -5.77 31.06 0.39
C ALA A 798 -5.03 32.28 -0.19
N GLY A 799 -5.63 32.97 -1.16
CA GLY A 799 -4.98 34.12 -1.82
C GLY A 799 -4.65 35.30 -0.90
N GLY A 800 -5.27 35.36 0.29
CA GLY A 800 -5.01 36.36 1.33
C GLY A 800 -4.04 35.92 2.44
N ALA A 801 -3.79 34.62 2.61
CA ALA A 801 -2.98 34.04 3.69
C ALA A 801 -1.85 33.17 3.09
N THR A 802 -0.87 33.84 2.49
CA THR A 802 0.16 33.20 1.67
C THR A 802 1.26 32.48 2.45
N ALA A 803 1.34 32.67 3.78
CA ALA A 803 2.44 32.12 4.59
C ALA A 803 2.46 30.57 4.58
N ASP A 804 1.28 29.95 4.54
CA ASP A 804 1.10 28.50 4.60
C ASP A 804 1.50 27.79 3.28
N ALA A 805 1.61 28.53 2.19
CA ALA A 805 1.90 27.97 0.87
C ALA A 805 3.37 28.11 0.43
N LEU A 806 4.22 28.75 1.24
CA LEU A 806 5.60 29.06 0.85
C LEU A 806 6.51 27.83 0.79
N ALA A 807 6.24 26.84 1.64
CA ALA A 807 6.90 25.55 1.62
C ALA A 807 6.38 24.62 0.53
N ALA A 808 5.23 24.95 -0.09
CA ALA A 808 4.53 24.05 -0.99
C ALA A 808 5.19 23.91 -2.37
N GLY A 809 5.94 24.93 -2.83
CA GLY A 809 6.54 24.94 -4.19
C GLY A 809 7.19 23.61 -4.62
N PRO A 810 8.21 23.10 -3.90
CA PRO A 810 8.85 21.83 -4.24
C PRO A 810 7.92 20.62 -4.09
N ALA A 811 7.03 20.63 -3.09
CA ALA A 811 6.07 19.55 -2.86
C ALA A 811 5.05 19.44 -4.01
N VAL A 812 4.47 20.57 -4.43
CA VAL A 812 3.54 20.64 -5.57
C VAL A 812 4.20 20.15 -6.86
N ALA A 813 5.46 20.55 -7.09
CA ALA A 813 6.22 20.10 -8.26
C ALA A 813 6.53 18.59 -8.19
N ALA A 814 6.93 18.07 -7.04
CA ALA A 814 7.17 16.65 -6.82
C ALA A 814 5.89 15.79 -6.92
N ASP A 815 4.74 16.40 -6.62
CA ASP A 815 3.42 15.81 -6.83
C ASP A 815 2.94 15.92 -8.29
N GLY A 816 3.68 16.60 -9.19
CA GLY A 816 3.24 16.85 -10.57
C GLY A 816 1.93 17.66 -10.66
N ALA A 817 1.59 18.37 -9.58
CA ALA A 817 0.34 19.09 -9.40
C ALA A 817 0.51 20.57 -9.76
N THR A 818 -0.59 21.32 -9.72
CA THR A 818 -0.59 22.77 -9.89
C THR A 818 -0.95 23.50 -8.60
N LEU A 819 -0.45 24.73 -8.41
CA LEU A 819 -0.77 25.56 -7.25
C LEU A 819 -1.81 26.63 -7.62
N LEU A 820 -3.03 26.45 -7.15
CA LEU A 820 -4.17 27.35 -7.33
C LEU A 820 -4.28 28.33 -6.15
N LEU A 821 -4.38 29.62 -6.44
CA LEU A 821 -4.71 30.64 -5.44
C LEU A 821 -6.23 30.81 -5.37
N LEU A 822 -6.83 30.49 -4.23
CA LEU A 822 -8.27 30.55 -4.02
C LEU A 822 -8.76 31.99 -4.02
N ASP A 823 -9.68 32.31 -4.93
CA ASP A 823 -10.44 33.55 -4.92
C ASP A 823 -11.65 33.38 -3.98
N PRO A 824 -11.74 34.13 -2.86
CA PRO A 824 -12.85 34.00 -1.93
C PRO A 824 -14.20 34.43 -2.54
N THR A 825 -14.19 35.13 -3.69
CA THR A 825 -15.40 35.54 -4.40
C THR A 825 -15.86 34.53 -5.45
N ASP A 826 -14.97 33.62 -5.87
CA ASP A 826 -15.23 32.54 -6.81
C ASP A 826 -14.42 31.28 -6.44
N PRO A 827 -14.85 30.52 -5.41
CA PRO A 827 -14.05 29.46 -4.82
C PRO A 827 -13.98 28.18 -5.65
N LEU A 828 -14.81 28.06 -6.70
CA LEU A 828 -14.79 26.92 -7.61
C LEU A 828 -13.97 27.17 -8.88
N ARG A 829 -13.42 28.39 -9.02
CA ARG A 829 -12.60 28.81 -10.16
C ARG A 829 -11.47 27.83 -10.43
N GLY A 830 -11.46 27.26 -11.63
CA GLY A 830 -10.37 26.41 -12.06
C GLY A 830 -10.33 25.11 -11.26
N LEU A 831 -11.48 24.45 -11.06
CA LEU A 831 -11.61 23.10 -10.48
C LEU A 831 -12.28 22.10 -11.42
N GLU A 832 -12.64 22.50 -12.64
CA GLU A 832 -13.54 21.74 -13.53
C GLU A 832 -13.02 20.36 -13.95
N ASP A 833 -11.69 20.20 -14.04
CA ASP A 833 -11.02 18.93 -14.40
C ASP A 833 -10.24 18.32 -13.21
N THR A 834 -10.54 18.73 -11.97
CA THR A 834 -9.79 18.27 -10.79
C THR A 834 -10.39 17.01 -10.18
N GLN A 835 -9.54 16.06 -9.84
CA GLN A 835 -9.92 14.86 -9.08
C GLN A 835 -9.28 14.85 -7.69
N ARG A 836 -8.12 15.50 -7.51
CA ARG A 836 -7.46 15.59 -6.21
C ARG A 836 -7.13 17.03 -5.84
N VAL A 837 -7.57 17.44 -4.66
CA VAL A 837 -7.25 18.72 -4.04
C VAL A 837 -6.45 18.52 -2.76
N THR A 838 -5.40 19.30 -2.57
CA THR A 838 -4.72 19.46 -1.28
C THR A 838 -4.85 20.91 -0.81
N LEU A 839 -5.60 21.14 0.26
CA LEU A 839 -5.76 22.46 0.89
C LEU A 839 -4.53 22.79 1.75
N LEU A 840 -3.97 23.98 1.58
CA LEU A 840 -2.83 24.47 2.33
C LEU A 840 -3.27 25.40 3.45
N GLY A 841 -2.93 25.04 4.69
CA GLY A 841 -3.26 25.80 5.89
C GLY A 841 -4.54 25.33 6.58
N GLY A 842 -4.68 25.74 7.85
CA GLY A 842 -5.81 25.33 8.70
C GLY A 842 -7.13 26.00 8.33
N SER A 843 -8.17 25.73 9.14
CA SER A 843 -9.52 26.28 8.97
C SER A 843 -9.59 27.81 9.05
N ALA A 844 -8.58 28.45 9.66
CA ALA A 844 -8.44 29.91 9.65
C ALA A 844 -8.06 30.49 8.28
N ALA A 845 -7.32 29.73 7.46
CA ALA A 845 -6.92 30.13 6.10
C ALA A 845 -7.98 29.72 5.07
N ILE A 846 -8.43 28.46 5.13
CA ILE A 846 -9.48 27.91 4.27
C ILE A 846 -10.54 27.25 5.17
N PRO A 847 -11.69 27.92 5.42
CA PRO A 847 -12.72 27.43 6.33
C PRO A 847 -13.29 26.07 5.95
N ASP A 848 -13.70 25.27 6.94
CA ASP A 848 -14.24 23.92 6.73
C ASP A 848 -15.51 23.94 5.85
N ALA A 849 -16.35 24.97 5.99
CA ALA A 849 -17.52 25.15 5.12
C ALA A 849 -17.13 25.36 3.64
N LEU A 850 -15.96 25.93 3.39
CA LEU A 850 -15.44 26.12 2.04
C LEU A 850 -14.81 24.83 1.51
N GLU A 851 -14.11 24.09 2.36
CA GLU A 851 -13.67 22.72 2.04
C GLU A 851 -14.86 21.84 1.63
N GLU A 852 -15.96 21.86 2.38
CA GLU A 852 -17.17 21.11 2.03
C GLU A 852 -17.80 21.56 0.71
N THR A 853 -17.73 22.86 0.40
CA THR A 853 -18.17 23.39 -0.89
C THR A 853 -17.33 22.84 -2.04
N ILE A 854 -16.00 22.77 -1.87
CA ILE A 854 -15.08 22.18 -2.85
C ILE A 854 -15.34 20.68 -2.98
N ARG A 855 -15.47 19.95 -1.85
CA ARG A 855 -15.75 18.50 -1.82
C ARG A 855 -17.06 18.16 -2.52
N ALA A 856 -18.12 18.96 -2.34
CA ALA A 856 -19.38 18.78 -3.05
C ALA A 856 -19.22 18.99 -4.56
N ALA A 857 -18.54 20.05 -4.98
CA ALA A 857 -18.34 20.35 -6.40
C ALA A 857 -17.53 19.26 -7.14
N LEU A 858 -16.52 18.67 -6.49
CA LEU A 858 -15.74 17.58 -7.08
C LEU A 858 -16.54 16.27 -7.21
N ARG A 859 -17.47 16.01 -6.29
CA ARG A 859 -18.37 14.84 -6.38
C ARG A 859 -19.36 14.99 -7.54
N ASP A 860 -20.01 16.14 -7.66
CA ASP A 860 -20.98 16.40 -8.73
C ASP A 860 -20.35 16.31 -10.14
N ALA A 861 -19.05 16.64 -10.27
CA ALA A 861 -18.31 16.54 -11.53
C ALA A 861 -17.94 15.10 -11.95
N GLY A 862 -18.00 14.14 -11.03
CA GLY A 862 -17.75 12.71 -11.30
C GLY A 862 -18.99 11.95 -11.80
N GLU A 863 -20.19 12.49 -11.55
CA GLU A 863 -21.47 11.84 -11.92
C GLU A 863 -21.96 12.18 -13.35
N GLU A 864 -21.35 13.15 -14.05
CA GLU A 864 -21.64 13.52 -15.47
C GLU A 864 -20.78 12.74 -16.48
#